data_AF-A0A5B6TDT4-F1
#
_entry.id   AF-A0A5B6TDT4-F1
#
_cell.length_a   1.000
_cell.length_b   1.000
_cell.length_c   1.000
_cell.angle_alpha   90.00
_cell.angle_beta   90.00
_cell.angle_gamma   90.00
#
_symmetry.space_group_name_H-M   'P 1'
#
loop_
_entity.id
_entity.type
_entity.pdbx_description
1 polymer ?
#
loop_
_entity_poly.entity_id
_entity_poly.type
_entity_poly.pdbx_seq_one_letter_code
_entity_poly.pdbx_strand_id
1 'polypeptide(L)'
;MLDVTYKKLFAAAFLVGLGAFSPASAQILNDSTKAIYGSATTNVIYEADIFKGNLKASRIDTSLTNLQNFRHWYYDTTLQQNLGNVGTASQPLFWRMPTKLGNRLGRNAFDTYVVNPNTAPYYDTKSPFTFLNYMQGSLGESIFRAKHTRNVSANWNVGIGYERVGAERQIGAFSNRNGMISHYGIQAFTHYFSKNERYRFMANFNQTSHEQIESGGIRPKETDTVDSLFDYSDEPVWLQKAASNEKRTDFHATHWYKLLGAGLQLYHTVDVNTQTNDYSDQQLPYDTEGNKQVLKFYPQALRDTTRTYDDSYFKQMENTFGVMGSSKLFVYRAYAKRRDGSYRVTAEGVRNVVRPPQEDTLEYYVDQEKRTIADNFIGGDAQFRLKNDIYVTTDAEFQIGGGDYRLNAQARYKFLTLRQTRTSYSPTLLQRVFISNHYEWFNDFENTQATQTAASLEAGYKSHYLHAQVQYTNLQNYVYYQDSVNNNRTLWATPAQETGGINLVQASVRYKFNVKAFVLDNTVYYNKVTGNDVIRMPEWYVNSKAYLQGPLFKGAINVQTGVEMNWHSSYYADGYMPVTQQFHLQNRFLVRRYPTLDLFLNTDIKTVNLFLKLSNLNAVTSAWEPGYFTTPYYPANPFSFIFGLQWNFYD
;
A
#
# COMPACT_ATOMS: atom_id res chain seq x y z
N MET A 1 -23.99 2.38 28.00
CA MET A 1 -22.99 1.36 28.37
C MET A 1 -21.61 1.89 27.99
N LEU A 2 -20.96 2.56 28.93
CA LEU A 2 -19.70 3.29 28.76
C LEU A 2 -18.79 2.78 29.88
N ASP A 3 -17.96 1.76 29.65
CA ASP A 3 -16.93 1.40 30.64
C ASP A 3 -15.82 0.43 30.20
N VAL A 4 -15.29 0.57 28.96
CA VAL A 4 -14.15 -0.29 28.52
C VAL A 4 -12.98 0.49 27.90
N THR A 5 -13.05 1.82 27.82
CA THR A 5 -12.06 2.61 27.06
C THR A 5 -10.84 3.05 27.87
N TYR A 6 -10.91 3.12 29.21
CA TYR A 6 -9.82 3.69 30.02
C TYR A 6 -8.67 2.72 30.34
N LYS A 7 -8.93 1.40 30.45
CA LYS A 7 -7.89 0.42 30.83
C LYS A 7 -6.83 0.20 29.75
N LYS A 8 -7.15 0.42 28.47
CA LYS A 8 -6.21 0.28 27.34
C LYS A 8 -5.31 1.50 27.17
N LEU A 9 -5.82 2.70 27.44
CA LEU A 9 -5.02 3.93 27.51
C LEU A 9 -4.04 3.91 28.68
N PHE A 10 -4.42 3.33 29.82
CA PHE A 10 -3.53 3.19 30.98
C PHE A 10 -2.36 2.22 30.72
N ALA A 11 -2.57 1.14 29.96
CA ALA A 11 -1.48 0.23 29.59
C ALA A 11 -0.47 0.88 28.63
N ALA A 12 -0.94 1.75 27.72
CA ALA A 12 -0.07 2.55 26.86
C ALA A 12 0.69 3.64 27.63
N ALA A 13 0.03 4.31 28.60
CA ALA A 13 0.66 5.28 29.48
C ALA A 13 1.66 4.64 30.46
N PHE A 14 1.42 3.40 30.90
CA PHE A 14 2.32 2.67 31.81
C PHE A 14 3.61 2.22 31.12
N LEU A 15 3.56 1.90 29.81
CA LEU A 15 4.75 1.65 28.99
C LEU A 15 5.53 2.93 28.67
N VAL A 16 4.88 4.09 28.64
CA VAL A 16 5.54 5.41 28.54
C VAL A 16 6.19 5.80 29.88
N GLY A 17 5.58 5.41 31.02
CA GLY A 17 6.06 5.74 32.36
C GLY A 17 7.36 5.02 32.78
N LEU A 18 7.63 3.82 32.28
CA LEU A 18 8.82 3.05 32.65
C LEU A 18 10.13 3.50 31.97
N GLY A 19 10.04 4.42 30.99
CA GLY A 19 11.21 5.02 30.31
C GLY A 19 11.55 6.45 30.74
N ALA A 20 10.73 7.08 31.58
CA ALA A 20 10.76 8.52 31.88
C ALA A 20 11.43 8.89 33.22
N PHE A 21 11.82 7.91 34.06
CA PHE A 21 12.50 8.16 35.33
C PHE A 21 13.94 7.64 35.32
N SER A 22 14.80 8.32 34.56
CA SER A 22 16.20 8.46 34.95
C SER A 22 16.50 9.95 34.99
N PRO A 23 17.02 10.50 36.10
CA PRO A 23 17.41 11.90 36.15
C PRO A 23 18.62 12.09 35.22
N ALA A 24 18.35 12.48 33.98
CA ALA A 24 19.37 12.99 33.09
C ALA A 24 19.65 14.43 33.52
N SER A 25 20.76 14.65 34.24
CA SER A 25 21.30 15.98 34.45
C SER A 25 21.71 16.55 33.09
N ALA A 26 20.86 17.40 32.52
CA ALA A 26 21.22 18.21 31.37
C ALA A 26 22.25 19.26 31.83
N GLN A 27 23.53 19.02 31.56
CA GLN A 27 24.55 20.04 31.67
C GLN A 27 24.27 21.06 30.55
N ILE A 28 23.81 22.26 30.92
CA ILE A 28 23.63 23.36 29.98
C ILE A 28 25.01 23.71 29.42
N LEU A 29 25.30 23.22 28.22
CA LEU A 29 26.50 23.53 27.47
C LEU A 29 26.31 24.86 26.75
N ASN A 30 27.33 25.69 26.90
CA ASN A 30 27.45 27.07 26.43
C ASN A 30 27.19 27.18 24.91
N ASP A 31 26.32 28.12 24.54
CA ASP A 31 25.77 28.41 23.21
C ASP A 31 26.81 29.04 22.26
N SER A 32 27.80 28.23 21.88
CA SER A 32 28.75 28.53 20.80
C SER A 32 29.21 27.28 20.03
N THR A 33 28.51 26.14 20.21
CA THR A 33 28.93 24.85 19.66
C THR A 33 28.36 24.63 18.26
N LYS A 34 29.24 24.36 17.27
CA LYS A 34 28.84 23.72 16.01
C LYS A 34 27.95 22.53 16.34
N ALA A 35 26.75 22.44 15.74
CA ALA A 35 25.88 21.27 15.90
C ALA A 35 26.67 19.99 15.62
N ILE A 36 27.01 19.25 16.68
CA ILE A 36 27.80 18.01 16.60
C ILE A 36 26.93 16.88 16.04
N TYR A 37 25.62 16.96 16.27
CA TYR A 37 24.62 15.99 15.85
C TYR A 37 23.82 16.52 14.65
N GLY A 38 23.50 15.62 13.72
CA GLY A 38 22.78 15.93 12.49
C GLY A 38 22.48 14.69 11.66
N SER A 39 22.08 14.87 10.40
CA SER A 39 21.80 13.76 9.47
C SER A 39 22.98 12.79 9.29
N ALA A 40 24.21 13.27 9.46
CA ALA A 40 25.41 12.46 9.38
C ALA A 40 25.60 11.50 10.58
N THR A 41 24.92 11.75 11.71
CA THR A 41 25.00 10.95 12.95
C THR A 41 23.76 10.10 13.20
N THR A 42 22.80 10.11 12.27
CA THR A 42 21.58 9.30 12.29
C THR A 42 21.65 8.27 11.17
N ASN A 43 21.82 7.00 11.56
CA ASN A 43 21.85 5.90 10.60
C ASN A 43 20.56 5.08 10.65
N VAL A 44 20.24 4.48 9.51
CA VAL A 44 19.12 3.58 9.27
C VAL A 44 19.66 2.20 8.91
N ILE A 45 19.05 1.17 9.46
CA ILE A 45 19.38 -0.23 9.26
C ILE A 45 18.12 -0.94 8.77
N TYR A 46 18.26 -1.74 7.72
CA TYR A 46 17.18 -2.58 7.20
C TYR A 46 17.49 -4.05 7.46
N GLU A 47 16.46 -4.80 7.85
CA GLU A 47 16.56 -6.24 8.04
C GLU A 47 17.01 -6.95 6.75
N ALA A 48 16.47 -6.54 5.60
CA ALA A 48 16.81 -7.11 4.30
C ALA A 48 18.31 -6.99 3.97
N ASP A 49 18.99 -5.96 4.48
CA ASP A 49 20.44 -5.80 4.32
C ASP A 49 21.21 -6.84 5.16
N ILE A 50 20.74 -7.13 6.37
CA ILE A 50 21.33 -8.16 7.23
C ILE A 50 21.24 -9.53 6.55
N PHE A 51 20.08 -9.88 5.98
CA PHE A 51 19.91 -11.12 5.22
C PHE A 51 20.85 -11.21 4.00
N LYS A 52 21.18 -10.07 3.37
CA LYS A 52 22.16 -9.99 2.28
C LYS A 52 23.62 -9.96 2.75
N GLY A 53 23.87 -10.10 4.07
CA GLY A 53 25.19 -10.00 4.67
C GLY A 53 25.77 -8.57 4.64
N ASN A 54 24.96 -7.56 4.35
CA ASN A 54 25.34 -6.15 4.46
C ASN A 54 24.97 -5.62 5.84
N LEU A 55 25.98 -5.28 6.63
CA LEU A 55 25.80 -4.82 8.01
C LEU A 55 26.01 -3.32 8.17
N LYS A 56 26.27 -2.61 7.06
CA LYS A 56 26.52 -1.18 7.11
C LYS A 56 25.19 -0.46 7.20
N ALA A 57 25.02 0.30 8.28
CA ALA A 57 23.93 1.25 8.40
C ALA A 57 24.09 2.33 7.32
N SER A 58 22.99 2.70 6.69
CA SER A 58 22.93 3.79 5.71
C SER A 58 22.57 5.08 6.42
N ARG A 59 23.02 6.24 5.91
CA ARG A 59 22.58 7.52 6.47
C ARG A 59 21.11 7.75 6.17
N ILE A 60 20.43 8.52 7.03
CA ILE A 60 19.07 8.98 6.72
C ILE A 60 19.06 9.77 5.41
N ASP A 61 18.07 9.50 4.56
CA ASP A 61 17.89 10.24 3.32
C ASP A 61 17.34 11.64 3.63
N THR A 62 18.07 12.67 3.17
CA THR A 62 17.67 14.08 3.29
C THR A 62 17.46 14.72 1.92
N SER A 63 17.35 13.92 0.85
CA SER A 63 17.19 14.43 -0.50
C SER A 63 15.80 15.06 -0.69
N LEU A 64 15.73 16.08 -1.55
CA LEU A 64 14.48 16.74 -1.94
C LEU A 64 13.66 15.93 -2.97
N THR A 65 14.11 14.71 -3.30
CA THR A 65 13.57 13.93 -4.41
C THR A 65 12.13 13.51 -4.14
N ASN A 66 11.19 13.97 -4.98
CA ASN A 66 9.77 13.62 -4.91
C ASN A 66 9.07 13.95 -3.58
N LEU A 67 9.57 14.91 -2.80
CA LEU A 67 8.92 15.33 -1.56
C LEU A 67 7.46 15.77 -1.78
N GLN A 68 7.17 16.43 -2.90
CA GLN A 68 5.82 16.87 -3.26
C GLN A 68 4.84 15.73 -3.56
N ASN A 69 5.34 14.50 -3.79
CA ASN A 69 4.53 13.32 -4.09
C ASN A 69 4.37 12.41 -2.86
N PHE A 70 4.87 12.82 -1.69
CA PHE A 70 4.79 12.05 -0.46
C PHE A 70 3.37 12.08 0.15
N ARG A 71 2.43 11.33 -0.45
CA ARG A 71 1.06 11.18 0.08
C ARG A 71 0.80 9.86 0.80
N HIS A 72 1.64 8.83 0.62
CA HIS A 72 1.43 7.47 1.18
C HIS A 72 2.68 6.97 1.94
N TRP A 73 2.63 5.75 2.49
CA TRP A 73 3.80 5.08 3.07
C TRP A 73 4.86 4.72 2.01
N TYR A 74 4.43 4.57 0.76
CA TYR A 74 5.29 4.35 -0.40
C TYR A 74 5.44 5.64 -1.23
N TYR A 75 6.63 5.82 -1.81
CA TYR A 75 7.07 7.02 -2.55
C TYR A 75 6.34 7.31 -3.86
N ASP A 76 5.29 6.57 -4.21
CA ASP A 76 4.68 6.69 -5.53
C ASP A 76 3.17 6.40 -5.54
N THR A 77 2.38 7.47 -5.53
CA THR A 77 0.93 7.43 -5.74
C THR A 77 0.55 7.43 -7.22
N THR A 78 1.51 7.67 -8.12
CA THR A 78 1.23 7.91 -9.55
C THR A 78 0.86 6.63 -10.30
N LEU A 79 1.33 5.47 -9.81
CA LEU A 79 1.02 4.14 -10.37
C LEU A 79 -0.06 3.39 -9.60
N GLN A 80 -1.02 4.12 -9.05
CA GLN A 80 -2.19 3.57 -8.35
C GLN A 80 -3.47 4.05 -9.01
N GLN A 81 -4.45 3.16 -9.13
CA GLN A 81 -5.84 3.52 -9.37
C GLN A 81 -6.54 3.66 -8.01
N ASN A 82 -6.97 4.87 -7.65
CA ASN A 82 -7.67 5.17 -6.40
C ASN A 82 -9.07 5.74 -6.66
N LEU A 83 -9.81 6.07 -5.60
CA LEU A 83 -11.18 6.63 -5.70
C LEU A 83 -11.21 8.17 -5.70
N GLY A 84 -10.10 8.83 -6.02
CA GLY A 84 -10.05 10.27 -6.29
C GLY A 84 -9.43 11.13 -5.18
N ASN A 85 -9.43 10.64 -3.94
CA ASN A 85 -8.97 11.40 -2.76
C ASN A 85 -7.93 10.61 -1.93
N VAL A 86 -7.15 11.28 -1.09
CA VAL A 86 -6.16 10.65 -0.21
C VAL A 86 -6.82 9.69 0.78
N GLY A 87 -6.18 8.55 1.04
CA GLY A 87 -6.72 7.57 1.99
C GLY A 87 -7.74 6.63 1.37
N THR A 88 -8.23 6.88 0.17
CA THR A 88 -9.23 6.01 -0.45
C THR A 88 -8.66 4.66 -0.91
N ALA A 89 -9.51 3.65 -0.99
CA ALA A 89 -9.19 2.34 -1.56
C ALA A 89 -8.44 2.47 -2.89
N SER A 90 -7.41 1.64 -3.08
CA SER A 90 -6.57 1.69 -4.27
C SER A 90 -6.06 0.33 -4.71
N GLN A 91 -5.71 0.22 -5.99
CA GLN A 91 -5.00 -0.93 -6.55
C GLN A 91 -3.83 -0.47 -7.44
N PRO A 92 -2.79 -1.29 -7.63
CA PRO A 92 -1.74 -1.01 -8.60
C PRO A 92 -2.31 -0.81 -10.01
N LEU A 93 -1.93 0.28 -10.67
CA LEU A 93 -2.38 0.59 -12.03
C LEU A 93 -1.89 -0.43 -13.07
N PHE A 94 -0.74 -1.05 -12.81
CA PHE A 94 -0.15 -2.09 -13.64
C PHE A 94 -0.15 -3.41 -12.88
N TRP A 95 -0.38 -4.50 -13.61
CA TRP A 95 -0.31 -5.83 -13.05
C TRP A 95 1.07 -6.10 -12.40
N ARG A 96 1.05 -6.72 -11.21
CA ARG A 96 2.24 -7.10 -10.45
C ARG A 96 2.12 -8.55 -10.00
N MET A 97 3.22 -9.29 -10.14
CA MET A 97 3.32 -10.66 -9.63
C MET A 97 3.33 -10.63 -8.09
N PRO A 98 2.59 -11.53 -7.41
CA PRO A 98 2.60 -11.58 -5.96
C PRO A 98 3.94 -12.06 -5.42
N THR A 99 4.34 -11.50 -4.28
CA THR A 99 5.62 -11.82 -3.61
C THR A 99 5.49 -12.89 -2.53
N LYS A 100 4.30 -13.08 -1.96
CA LYS A 100 4.01 -14.12 -0.95
C LYS A 100 3.23 -15.28 -1.58
N LEU A 101 3.61 -16.52 -1.24
CA LEU A 101 2.91 -17.74 -1.62
C LEU A 101 1.91 -18.19 -0.55
N GLY A 102 1.07 -19.18 -0.87
CA GLY A 102 0.14 -19.84 0.03
C GLY A 102 -1.16 -19.09 0.26
N ASN A 103 -1.83 -19.44 1.36
CA ASN A 103 -3.09 -18.82 1.75
C ASN A 103 -2.87 -17.33 2.09
N ARG A 104 -3.39 -16.46 1.22
CA ARG A 104 -3.38 -14.99 1.36
C ARG A 104 -4.81 -14.50 1.49
N LEU A 105 -5.05 -13.45 2.28
CA LEU A 105 -6.40 -12.92 2.48
C LEU A 105 -7.04 -12.40 1.19
N GLY A 106 -6.36 -11.51 0.46
CA GLY A 106 -6.85 -10.90 -0.77
C GLY A 106 -7.56 -9.56 -0.61
N ARG A 107 -7.71 -9.05 0.61
CA ARG A 107 -8.22 -7.69 0.90
C ARG A 107 -7.06 -6.71 1.00
N ASN A 108 -6.68 -6.13 -0.14
CA ASN A 108 -5.47 -5.32 -0.27
C ASN A 108 -5.73 -3.83 -0.57
N ALA A 109 -6.99 -3.40 -0.61
CA ALA A 109 -7.39 -2.06 -1.05
C ALA A 109 -6.71 -0.91 -0.25
N PHE A 110 -6.36 -1.16 1.01
CA PHE A 110 -5.73 -0.20 1.91
C PHE A 110 -4.25 -0.45 2.17
N ASP A 111 -3.60 -1.37 1.44
CA ASP A 111 -2.18 -1.73 1.65
C ASP A 111 -1.23 -0.54 1.50
N THR A 112 -1.59 0.48 0.72
CA THR A 112 -0.81 1.71 0.54
C THR A 112 -0.70 2.56 1.80
N TYR A 113 -1.61 2.34 2.77
CA TYR A 113 -1.72 3.08 4.03
C TYR A 113 -1.17 2.32 5.24
N VAL A 114 -0.63 1.11 5.04
CA VAL A 114 -0.14 0.26 6.12
C VAL A 114 1.38 0.11 6.02
N VAL A 115 2.05 0.12 7.17
CA VAL A 115 3.48 -0.21 7.27
C VAL A 115 3.72 -1.65 6.85
N ASN A 116 4.57 -1.88 5.85
CA ASN A 116 5.08 -3.22 5.62
C ASN A 116 6.18 -3.56 6.66
N PRO A 117 5.96 -4.55 7.55
CA PRO A 117 6.92 -4.87 8.61
C PRO A 117 8.28 -5.34 8.07
N ASN A 118 8.33 -5.95 6.88
CA ASN A 118 9.56 -6.46 6.27
C ASN A 118 10.47 -5.35 5.71
N THR A 119 9.94 -4.15 5.53
CA THR A 119 10.68 -2.99 5.00
C THR A 119 10.76 -1.85 6.02
N ALA A 120 10.38 -2.11 7.27
CA ALA A 120 10.41 -1.11 8.32
C ALA A 120 11.87 -0.70 8.63
N PRO A 121 12.18 0.61 8.70
CA PRO A 121 13.52 1.08 9.05
C PRO A 121 13.77 0.97 10.56
N TYR A 122 14.95 0.50 10.93
CA TYR A 122 15.51 0.56 12.30
C TYR A 122 16.57 1.66 12.36
N TYR A 123 16.79 2.26 13.53
CA TYR A 123 17.65 3.44 13.65
C TYR A 123 18.81 3.21 14.60
N ASP A 124 20.00 3.65 14.25
CA ASP A 124 21.15 3.76 15.17
C ASP A 124 21.57 5.23 15.23
N THR A 125 21.31 5.88 16.37
CA THR A 125 21.44 7.32 16.53
C THR A 125 22.44 7.67 17.64
N LYS A 126 23.22 8.74 17.45
CA LYS A 126 24.13 9.25 18.48
C LYS A 126 23.46 10.21 19.47
N SER A 127 22.36 10.83 19.06
CA SER A 127 21.45 11.64 19.86
C SER A 127 20.00 11.19 19.61
N PRO A 128 19.03 11.54 20.47
CA PRO A 128 17.63 11.34 20.14
C PRO A 128 17.28 11.94 18.77
N PHE A 129 16.50 11.20 17.98
CA PHE A 129 16.07 11.62 16.66
C PHE A 129 14.55 11.72 16.64
N THR A 130 14.03 12.87 16.23
CA THR A 130 12.60 13.08 16.00
C THR A 130 12.36 13.50 14.56
N PHE A 131 11.45 12.81 13.89
CA PHE A 131 10.95 13.13 12.57
C PHE A 131 9.50 13.57 12.68
N LEU A 132 9.18 14.76 12.17
CA LEU A 132 7.81 15.24 12.01
C LEU A 132 7.54 15.46 10.53
N ASN A 133 6.38 15.05 10.05
CA ASN A 133 5.89 15.36 8.72
C ASN A 133 4.41 15.74 8.78
N TYR A 134 4.08 16.89 8.23
CA TYR A 134 2.73 17.41 8.13
C TYR A 134 2.45 17.80 6.68
N MET A 135 1.32 17.37 6.15
CA MET A 135 0.81 17.80 4.85
C MET A 135 -0.64 18.20 5.01
N GLN A 136 -1.02 19.27 4.34
CA GLN A 136 -2.38 19.74 4.23
C GLN A 136 -2.71 20.03 2.77
N GLY A 137 -3.77 19.42 2.28
CA GLY A 137 -4.33 19.67 0.95
C GLY A 137 -5.66 20.41 1.02
N SER A 138 -6.33 20.49 -0.13
CA SER A 138 -7.71 20.98 -0.23
C SER A 138 -8.69 19.87 0.21
N LEU A 139 -9.98 20.17 0.40
CA LEU A 139 -11.00 19.18 0.82
C LEU A 139 -10.66 18.44 2.14
N GLY A 140 -10.11 19.16 3.11
CA GLY A 140 -9.78 18.63 4.44
C GLY A 140 -8.68 17.56 4.45
N GLU A 141 -7.96 17.37 3.33
CA GLU A 141 -6.83 16.45 3.26
C GLU A 141 -5.77 16.85 4.29
N SER A 142 -5.46 15.94 5.21
CA SER A 142 -4.42 16.15 6.21
C SER A 142 -3.67 14.85 6.48
N ILE A 143 -2.34 14.93 6.50
CA ILE A 143 -1.46 13.84 6.89
C ILE A 143 -0.52 14.36 7.96
N PHE A 144 -0.50 13.69 9.10
CA PHE A 144 0.47 13.92 10.15
C PHE A 144 1.21 12.64 10.45
N ARG A 145 2.54 12.72 10.53
CA ARG A 145 3.42 11.62 10.93
C ARG A 145 4.45 12.14 11.91
N ALA A 146 4.64 11.40 12.99
CA ALA A 146 5.69 11.66 13.97
C ALA A 146 6.43 10.36 14.24
N LYS A 147 7.75 10.43 14.37
CA LYS A 147 8.58 9.30 14.79
C LYS A 147 9.65 9.82 15.75
N HIS A 148 9.84 9.11 16.85
CA HIS A 148 10.88 9.41 17.82
C HIS A 148 11.68 8.15 18.11
N THR A 149 13.01 8.27 18.17
CA THR A 149 13.89 7.14 18.47
C THR A 149 15.12 7.60 19.22
N ARG A 150 15.62 6.73 20.09
CA ARG A 150 16.88 6.95 20.82
C ARG A 150 17.59 5.63 21.10
N ASN A 151 18.91 5.70 21.12
CA ASN A 151 19.74 4.61 21.63
C ASN A 151 19.67 4.61 23.18
N VAL A 152 19.23 3.51 23.77
CA VAL A 152 19.27 3.28 25.23
C VAL A 152 20.69 2.92 25.67
N SER A 153 21.41 2.20 24.82
CA SER A 153 22.84 1.92 24.93
C SER A 153 23.47 1.95 23.53
N ALA A 154 24.80 1.88 23.44
CA ALA A 154 25.52 1.89 22.16
C ALA A 154 25.14 0.76 21.19
N ASN A 155 24.39 -0.24 21.67
CA ASN A 155 24.02 -1.46 20.97
C ASN A 155 22.52 -1.78 21.07
N TRP A 156 21.71 -0.86 21.59
CA TRP A 156 20.26 -1.02 21.73
C TRP A 156 19.55 0.28 21.38
N ASN A 157 18.67 0.21 20.38
CA ASN A 157 17.80 1.32 19.99
C ASN A 157 16.32 0.95 20.18
N VAL A 158 15.53 1.95 20.56
CA VAL A 158 14.08 1.89 20.60
C VAL A 158 13.48 3.09 19.88
N GLY A 159 12.28 2.94 19.34
CA GLY A 159 11.53 4.05 18.76
C GLY A 159 10.06 3.77 18.63
N ILE A 160 9.31 4.86 18.51
CA ILE A 160 7.86 4.89 18.34
C ILE A 160 7.50 5.78 17.16
N GLY A 161 6.40 5.48 16.51
CA GLY A 161 5.82 6.26 15.42
C GLY A 161 4.32 6.39 15.60
N TYR A 162 3.79 7.52 15.14
CA TYR A 162 2.36 7.82 15.10
C TYR A 162 2.01 8.42 13.74
N GLU A 163 0.84 8.07 13.24
CA GLU A 163 0.28 8.69 12.04
C GLU A 163 -1.23 8.95 12.14
N ARG A 164 -1.65 9.96 11.39
CA ARG A 164 -3.04 10.32 11.15
C ARG A 164 -3.22 10.71 9.69
N VAL A 165 -4.24 10.17 9.03
CA VAL A 165 -4.67 10.62 7.69
C VAL A 165 -6.16 10.93 7.70
N GLY A 166 -6.52 12.17 7.39
CA GLY A 166 -7.91 12.63 7.30
C GLY A 166 -8.20 13.22 5.91
N ALA A 167 -9.45 13.05 5.46
CA ALA A 167 -9.97 13.69 4.26
C ALA A 167 -11.48 13.89 4.40
N GLU A 168 -12.02 14.95 3.77
CA GLU A 168 -13.46 15.21 3.70
C GLU A 168 -14.06 14.61 2.43
N ARG A 169 -15.39 14.48 2.42
CA ARG A 169 -16.13 14.00 1.25
C ARG A 169 -16.01 14.99 0.11
N GLN A 170 -15.59 14.47 -1.03
CA GLN A 170 -15.55 15.23 -2.28
C GLN A 170 -16.91 15.21 -3.01
N ILE A 171 -17.64 14.09 -2.93
CA ILE A 171 -18.95 13.90 -3.58
C ILE A 171 -19.98 13.47 -2.52
N GLY A 172 -21.27 13.77 -2.77
CA GLY A 172 -22.35 13.43 -1.83
C GLY A 172 -22.19 14.09 -0.45
N ALA A 173 -21.72 15.34 -0.43
CA ALA A 173 -21.51 16.12 0.78
C ALA A 173 -22.77 16.91 1.14
N PHE A 174 -23.51 16.44 2.16
CA PHE A 174 -24.70 17.15 2.68
C PHE A 174 -24.38 18.39 3.55
N SER A 175 -23.11 18.60 3.90
CA SER A 175 -22.64 19.75 4.68
C SER A 175 -21.16 20.04 4.40
N ASN A 176 -20.71 21.25 4.72
CA ASN A 176 -19.33 21.70 4.49
C ASN A 176 -18.25 20.99 5.32
N ARG A 177 -18.61 19.99 6.16
CA ARG A 177 -17.66 19.20 7.00
C ARG A 177 -18.12 17.76 7.20
N ASN A 178 -18.14 16.98 6.12
CA ASN A 178 -18.40 15.54 6.22
C ASN A 178 -17.08 14.78 6.08
N GLY A 179 -16.62 14.14 7.16
CA GLY A 179 -15.45 13.26 7.11
C GLY A 179 -15.69 12.08 6.16
N MET A 180 -14.67 11.76 5.36
CA MET A 180 -14.67 10.59 4.47
C MET A 180 -13.66 9.55 4.94
N ILE A 181 -12.45 10.01 5.30
CA ILE A 181 -11.36 9.13 5.74
C ILE A 181 -10.98 9.43 7.19
N SER A 182 -10.86 8.37 7.99
CA SER A 182 -10.34 8.42 9.33
C SER A 182 -9.35 7.28 9.57
N HIS A 183 -8.08 7.58 9.43
CA HIS A 183 -6.99 6.63 9.61
C HIS A 183 -6.04 7.05 10.74
N TYR A 184 -5.63 6.05 11.54
CA TYR A 184 -4.66 6.16 12.62
C TYR A 184 -3.70 4.97 12.57
N GLY A 185 -2.41 5.23 12.80
CA GLY A 185 -1.40 4.18 12.90
C GLY A 185 -0.44 4.42 14.06
N ILE A 186 -0.05 3.34 14.72
CA ILE A 186 0.96 3.31 15.77
C ILE A 186 2.03 2.31 15.37
N GLN A 187 3.28 2.72 15.50
CA GLN A 187 4.44 1.90 15.25
C GLN A 187 5.34 1.88 16.47
N ALA A 188 5.91 0.73 16.80
CA ALA A 188 7.01 0.59 17.73
C ALA A 188 8.08 -0.29 17.09
N PHE A 189 9.35 0.05 17.27
CA PHE A 189 10.46 -0.75 16.75
C PHE A 189 11.63 -0.73 17.72
N THR A 190 12.41 -1.80 17.68
CA THR A 190 13.65 -1.91 18.44
C THR A 190 14.64 -2.79 17.72
N HIS A 191 15.92 -2.50 17.88
CA HIS A 191 16.98 -3.42 17.51
C HIS A 191 18.00 -3.53 18.63
N TYR A 192 18.61 -4.70 18.76
CA TYR A 192 19.67 -4.98 19.72
C TYR A 192 20.79 -5.80 19.07
N PHE A 193 22.03 -5.43 19.37
CA PHE A 193 23.23 -6.19 19.02
C PHE A 193 23.99 -6.56 20.29
N SER A 194 24.48 -7.79 20.44
CA SER A 194 25.34 -8.11 21.58
C SER A 194 26.70 -7.41 21.47
N LYS A 195 27.39 -7.19 22.60
CA LYS A 195 28.71 -6.52 22.63
C LYS A 195 29.79 -7.23 21.78
N ASN A 196 29.67 -8.56 21.65
CA ASN A 196 30.54 -9.39 20.80
C ASN A 196 29.98 -9.62 19.39
N GLU A 197 28.88 -8.95 19.05
CA GLU A 197 28.12 -9.06 17.80
C GLU A 197 27.68 -10.48 17.39
N ARG A 198 27.71 -11.45 18.31
CA ARG A 198 27.26 -12.84 18.03
C ARG A 198 25.75 -12.98 17.99
N TYR A 199 25.03 -12.14 18.73
CA TYR A 199 23.57 -12.16 18.78
C TYR A 199 23.00 -10.83 18.25
N ARG A 200 21.93 -10.93 17.46
CA ARG A 200 21.20 -9.78 16.95
C ARG A 200 19.71 -10.01 17.10
N PHE A 201 18.97 -8.94 17.35
CA PHE A 201 17.52 -8.96 17.47
C PHE A 201 16.94 -7.71 16.84
N MET A 202 15.87 -7.86 16.07
CA MET A 202 15.10 -6.77 15.49
C MET A 202 13.63 -7.11 15.67
N ALA A 203 12.84 -6.16 16.14
CA ALA A 203 11.40 -6.33 16.26
C ALA A 203 10.65 -5.05 15.94
N ASN A 204 9.53 -5.19 15.26
CA ASN A 204 8.59 -4.10 15.04
C ASN A 204 7.15 -4.56 15.30
N PHE A 205 6.35 -3.62 15.77
CA PHE A 205 4.92 -3.77 16.02
C PHE A 205 4.22 -2.60 15.33
N ASN A 206 3.22 -2.88 14.52
CA ASN A 206 2.44 -1.87 13.82
C ASN A 206 0.95 -2.17 14.04
N GLN A 207 0.19 -1.14 14.37
CA GLN A 207 -1.25 -1.21 14.48
C GLN A 207 -1.86 -0.08 13.68
N THR A 208 -2.83 -0.41 12.84
CA THR A 208 -3.52 0.54 11.97
C THR A 208 -5.02 0.37 12.10
N SER A 209 -5.76 1.48 12.13
CA SER A 209 -7.21 1.54 11.96
C SER A 209 -7.51 2.49 10.82
N HIS A 210 -8.30 2.07 9.85
CA HIS A 210 -8.61 2.82 8.65
C HIS A 210 -10.12 2.74 8.39
N GLU A 211 -10.80 3.88 8.44
CA GLU A 211 -12.21 4.00 8.12
C GLU A 211 -12.39 4.83 6.85
N GLN A 212 -13.19 4.31 5.93
CA GLN A 212 -13.62 4.97 4.70
C GLN A 212 -15.15 4.97 4.64
N ILE A 213 -15.75 6.15 4.47
CA ILE A 213 -17.15 6.25 4.07
C ILE A 213 -17.26 5.89 2.58
N GLU A 214 -18.18 4.99 2.26
CA GLU A 214 -18.40 4.47 0.92
C GLU A 214 -19.53 5.23 0.22
N SER A 215 -19.21 5.88 -0.90
CA SER A 215 -20.19 6.58 -1.73
C SER A 215 -20.74 5.72 -2.88
N GLY A 216 -20.04 4.63 -3.24
CA GLY A 216 -20.30 3.87 -4.46
C GLY A 216 -20.07 4.65 -5.77
N GLY A 217 -19.49 5.87 -5.69
CA GLY A 217 -19.29 6.78 -6.83
C GLY A 217 -20.48 7.70 -7.07
N ILE A 218 -20.32 8.61 -8.02
CA ILE A 218 -21.41 9.46 -8.54
C ILE A 218 -22.46 8.56 -9.19
N ARG A 219 -23.73 8.93 -9.03
CA ARG A 219 -24.88 8.36 -9.72
C ARG A 219 -25.35 9.33 -10.81
N PRO A 220 -24.87 9.20 -12.06
CA PRO A 220 -25.29 10.09 -13.14
C PRO A 220 -26.80 10.01 -13.35
N LYS A 221 -27.43 11.15 -13.58
CA LYS A 221 -28.80 11.28 -14.08
C LYS A 221 -28.77 11.27 -15.62
N GLU A 222 -29.90 10.94 -16.24
CA GLU A 222 -30.02 10.91 -17.70
C GLU A 222 -29.74 12.28 -18.36
N THR A 223 -29.91 13.37 -17.62
CA THR A 223 -29.68 14.75 -18.08
C THR A 223 -28.22 15.20 -17.94
N ASP A 224 -27.38 14.43 -17.27
CA ASP A 224 -26.03 14.88 -16.92
C ASP A 224 -25.11 14.78 -18.13
N THR A 225 -24.31 15.83 -18.32
CA THR A 225 -23.18 15.83 -19.26
C THR A 225 -21.92 15.37 -18.56
N VAL A 226 -20.89 14.98 -19.30
CA VAL A 226 -19.60 14.62 -18.68
C VAL A 226 -19.04 15.78 -17.84
N ASP A 227 -19.21 17.02 -18.30
CA ASP A 227 -18.72 18.20 -17.61
C ASP A 227 -19.49 18.49 -16.32
N SER A 228 -20.81 18.25 -16.29
CA SER A 228 -21.62 18.47 -15.08
C SER A 228 -21.30 17.49 -13.95
N LEU A 229 -20.71 16.32 -14.25
CA LEU A 229 -20.27 15.36 -13.22
C LEU A 229 -19.08 15.87 -12.38
N PHE A 230 -18.52 17.03 -12.71
CA PHE A 230 -17.49 17.71 -11.94
C PHE A 230 -18.03 18.84 -11.05
N ASP A 231 -19.35 18.96 -10.92
CA ASP A 231 -20.02 19.81 -9.90
C ASP A 231 -20.06 19.11 -8.52
N TYR A 232 -18.92 18.51 -8.15
CA TYR A 232 -18.60 17.70 -6.96
C TYR A 232 -19.67 17.58 -5.85
N SER A 233 -19.92 18.65 -5.10
CA SER A 233 -20.77 18.58 -3.88
C SER A 233 -22.23 18.25 -4.16
N ASP A 234 -22.73 18.60 -5.33
CA ASP A 234 -24.15 18.54 -5.67
C ASP A 234 -24.52 17.21 -6.36
N GLU A 235 -23.51 16.41 -6.69
CA GLU A 235 -23.67 15.13 -7.36
C GLU A 235 -24.23 14.05 -6.42
N PRO A 236 -25.35 13.40 -6.79
CA PRO A 236 -25.89 12.30 -6.01
C PRO A 236 -24.94 11.11 -6.06
N VAL A 237 -24.89 10.36 -4.97
CA VAL A 237 -24.05 9.15 -4.84
C VAL A 237 -24.91 7.90 -4.73
N TRP A 238 -24.34 6.75 -5.06
CA TRP A 238 -25.05 5.46 -4.98
C TRP A 238 -25.32 5.03 -3.54
N LEU A 239 -24.40 5.29 -2.62
CA LEU A 239 -24.43 4.91 -1.22
C LEU A 239 -24.29 6.15 -0.33
N GLN A 240 -25.19 6.31 0.66
CA GLN A 240 -25.20 7.48 1.55
C GLN A 240 -24.80 7.16 2.98
N LYS A 241 -25.07 5.92 3.43
CA LYS A 241 -24.85 5.44 4.80
C LYS A 241 -23.97 4.18 4.86
N ALA A 242 -23.15 3.97 3.83
CA ALA A 242 -22.21 2.87 3.77
C ALA A 242 -20.83 3.29 4.30
N ALA A 243 -20.15 2.38 4.99
CA ALA A 243 -18.81 2.58 5.52
C ALA A 243 -18.03 1.25 5.60
N SER A 244 -16.74 1.34 5.31
CA SER A 244 -15.74 0.29 5.49
C SER A 244 -14.81 0.65 6.64
N ASN A 245 -14.59 -0.28 7.57
CA ASN A 245 -13.58 -0.15 8.62
C ASN A 245 -12.59 -1.32 8.52
N GLU A 246 -11.30 -1.01 8.49
CA GLU A 246 -10.23 -1.99 8.52
C GLU A 246 -9.32 -1.75 9.72
N LYS A 247 -9.01 -2.82 10.44
CA LYS A 247 -8.01 -2.81 11.50
C LYS A 247 -6.95 -3.85 11.23
N ARG A 248 -5.68 -3.45 11.28
CA ARG A 248 -4.53 -4.34 11.13
C ARG A 248 -3.63 -4.27 12.34
N THR A 249 -3.11 -5.43 12.73
CA THR A 249 -2.05 -5.55 13.74
C THR A 249 -0.99 -6.47 13.18
N ASP A 250 0.23 -5.98 13.10
CA ASP A 250 1.40 -6.70 12.61
C ASP A 250 2.47 -6.70 13.68
N PHE A 251 2.96 -7.89 14.03
CA PHE A 251 4.15 -8.08 14.84
C PHE A 251 5.15 -8.87 14.02
N HIS A 252 6.37 -8.33 13.92
CA HIS A 252 7.47 -8.97 13.20
C HIS A 252 8.71 -8.92 14.09
N ALA A 253 9.34 -10.07 14.30
CA ALA A 253 10.59 -10.13 15.04
C ALA A 253 11.53 -11.18 14.45
N THR A 254 12.78 -10.81 14.28
CA THR A 254 13.84 -11.70 13.83
C THR A 254 15.02 -11.63 14.78
N HIS A 255 15.60 -12.78 15.06
CA HIS A 255 16.88 -12.86 15.75
C HIS A 255 17.88 -13.72 15.00
N TRP A 256 19.16 -13.39 15.15
CA TRP A 256 20.27 -14.08 14.51
C TRP A 256 21.31 -14.48 15.56
N TYR A 257 21.89 -15.65 15.37
CA TYR A 257 23.00 -16.15 16.18
C TYR A 257 24.15 -16.63 15.28
N LYS A 258 25.33 -16.03 15.43
CA LYS A 258 26.54 -16.42 14.71
C LYS A 258 27.17 -17.66 15.33
N LEU A 259 27.08 -18.80 14.63
CA LEU A 259 27.75 -20.04 15.03
C LEU A 259 29.23 -20.03 14.63
N LEU A 260 29.53 -19.72 13.36
CA LEU A 260 30.89 -19.69 12.81
C LEU A 260 31.13 -18.37 12.07
N GLY A 261 31.27 -17.29 12.85
CA GLY A 261 31.49 -15.95 12.31
C GLY A 261 30.39 -15.52 11.32
N ALA A 262 30.78 -14.88 10.23
CA ALA A 262 29.85 -14.46 9.17
C ALA A 262 29.47 -15.61 8.20
N GLY A 263 30.19 -16.74 8.25
CA GLY A 263 30.03 -17.86 7.33
C GLY A 263 28.84 -18.77 7.67
N LEU A 264 28.44 -18.85 8.94
CA LEU A 264 27.26 -19.61 9.36
C LEU A 264 26.55 -18.93 10.54
N GLN A 265 25.28 -18.59 10.33
CA GLN A 265 24.39 -17.97 11.29
C GLN A 265 23.05 -18.72 11.27
N LEU A 266 22.47 -18.92 12.45
CA LEU A 266 21.08 -19.34 12.59
C LEU A 266 20.20 -18.10 12.70
N TYR A 267 18.99 -18.18 12.18
CA TYR A 267 18.00 -17.16 12.43
C TYR A 267 16.61 -17.76 12.59
N HIS A 268 15.77 -17.05 13.30
CA HIS A 268 14.34 -17.30 13.36
C HIS A 268 13.60 -15.99 13.24
N THR A 269 12.57 -15.98 12.40
CA THR A 269 11.64 -14.88 12.21
C THR A 269 10.26 -15.35 12.63
N VAL A 270 9.59 -14.54 13.43
CA VAL A 270 8.17 -14.70 13.75
C VAL A 270 7.39 -13.52 13.20
N ASP A 271 6.36 -13.81 12.43
CA ASP A 271 5.39 -12.84 11.94
C ASP A 271 4.01 -13.20 12.48
N VAL A 272 3.31 -12.25 13.08
CA VAL A 272 1.92 -12.38 13.50
C VAL A 272 1.14 -11.24 12.88
N ASN A 273 0.16 -11.57 12.05
CA ASN A 273 -0.72 -10.61 11.39
C ASN A 273 -2.17 -10.90 11.77
N THR A 274 -2.93 -9.84 12.06
CA THR A 274 -4.39 -9.88 12.12
C THR A 274 -4.96 -8.76 11.28
N GLN A 275 -6.04 -9.05 10.56
CA GLN A 275 -6.77 -8.07 9.76
C GLN A 275 -8.28 -8.29 9.96
N THR A 276 -8.96 -7.27 10.45
CA THR A 276 -10.43 -7.20 10.54
C THR A 276 -10.93 -6.24 9.47
N ASN A 277 -11.94 -6.63 8.71
CA ASN A 277 -12.64 -5.77 7.77
C ASN A 277 -14.14 -5.84 8.07
N ASP A 278 -14.71 -4.71 8.47
CA ASP A 278 -16.13 -4.52 8.69
C ASP A 278 -16.69 -3.69 7.53
N TYR A 279 -17.79 -4.15 6.93
CA TYR A 279 -18.59 -3.38 5.97
C TYR A 279 -19.99 -3.20 6.52
N SER A 280 -20.49 -1.97 6.51
CA SER A 280 -21.86 -1.68 6.94
C SER A 280 -22.54 -0.73 5.99
N ASP A 281 -23.84 -0.93 5.78
CA ASP A 281 -24.74 0.05 5.16
C ASP A 281 -26.01 0.12 5.98
N GLN A 282 -26.24 1.26 6.62
CA GLN A 282 -27.38 1.44 7.53
C GLN A 282 -28.70 1.66 6.78
N GLN A 283 -28.66 1.85 5.46
CA GLN A 283 -29.86 2.04 4.66
C GLN A 283 -29.61 1.63 3.21
N LEU A 284 -30.03 0.41 2.85
CA LEU A 284 -29.89 -0.08 1.49
C LEU A 284 -30.66 0.82 0.50
N PRO A 285 -30.04 1.23 -0.62
CA PRO A 285 -30.65 2.15 -1.56
C PRO A 285 -31.59 1.38 -2.50
N TYR A 286 -32.87 1.74 -2.48
CA TYR A 286 -33.90 1.18 -3.37
C TYR A 286 -34.43 2.21 -4.37
N ASP A 287 -34.81 1.72 -5.54
CA ASP A 287 -35.71 2.38 -6.48
C ASP A 287 -37.08 1.68 -6.50
N THR A 288 -38.05 2.37 -7.09
CA THR A 288 -39.40 1.84 -7.30
C THR A 288 -39.63 1.62 -8.79
N GLU A 289 -39.66 0.36 -9.21
CA GLU A 289 -40.06 -0.04 -10.56
C GLU A 289 -41.48 -0.61 -10.52
N GLY A 290 -42.47 0.24 -10.83
CA GLY A 290 -43.89 -0.07 -10.67
C GLY A 290 -44.25 -0.28 -9.19
N ASN A 291 -44.63 -1.51 -8.81
CA ASN A 291 -44.94 -1.87 -7.42
C ASN A 291 -43.79 -2.64 -6.71
N LYS A 292 -42.63 -2.79 -7.36
CA LYS A 292 -41.50 -3.55 -6.81
C LYS A 292 -40.37 -2.61 -6.40
N GLN A 293 -39.78 -2.88 -5.22
CA GLN A 293 -38.53 -2.25 -4.82
C GLN A 293 -37.35 -3.00 -5.47
N VAL A 294 -36.47 -2.26 -6.12
CA VAL A 294 -35.27 -2.80 -6.78
C VAL A 294 -34.04 -2.12 -6.19
N LEU A 295 -33.02 -2.91 -5.83
CA LEU A 295 -31.77 -2.35 -5.29
C LEU A 295 -31.09 -1.46 -6.33
N LYS A 296 -30.69 -0.25 -5.94
CA LYS A 296 -30.01 0.71 -6.81
C LYS A 296 -28.56 0.33 -7.08
N PHE A 297 -27.82 0.01 -6.02
CA PHE A 297 -26.41 -0.33 -6.11
C PHE A 297 -26.20 -1.84 -6.11
N TYR A 298 -26.43 -2.51 -4.98
CA TYR A 298 -26.11 -3.92 -4.77
C TYR A 298 -26.81 -4.88 -5.75
N PRO A 299 -26.17 -6.02 -6.07
CA PRO A 299 -26.75 -7.00 -6.98
C PRO A 299 -28.00 -7.69 -6.43
N GLN A 300 -28.04 -7.91 -5.10
CA GLN A 300 -29.10 -8.61 -4.38
C GLN A 300 -28.99 -8.35 -2.87
N ALA A 301 -30.02 -8.72 -2.10
CA ALA A 301 -30.01 -8.78 -0.64
C ALA A 301 -30.44 -10.18 -0.21
N LEU A 302 -29.52 -10.92 0.41
CA LEU A 302 -29.68 -12.35 0.75
C LEU A 302 -30.19 -12.56 2.18
N ARG A 303 -29.82 -11.67 3.10
CA ARG A 303 -29.95 -11.89 4.55
C ARG A 303 -30.79 -10.82 5.25
N ASP A 304 -30.65 -9.56 4.88
CA ASP A 304 -31.42 -8.42 5.38
C ASP A 304 -31.72 -7.44 4.23
N THR A 305 -32.98 -7.07 4.04
CA THR A 305 -33.41 -6.18 2.94
C THR A 305 -33.36 -4.70 3.32
N THR A 306 -32.96 -4.34 4.54
CA THR A 306 -33.01 -2.96 5.03
C THR A 306 -31.62 -2.37 5.28
N ARG A 307 -30.67 -3.21 5.71
CA ARG A 307 -29.30 -2.83 6.09
C ARG A 307 -28.32 -3.97 5.79
N THR A 308 -27.04 -3.67 5.85
CA THR A 308 -25.95 -4.66 5.77
C THR A 308 -24.98 -4.48 6.92
N TYR A 309 -24.57 -5.60 7.51
CA TYR A 309 -23.43 -5.67 8.43
C TYR A 309 -22.67 -6.97 8.16
N ASP A 310 -21.50 -6.83 7.55
CA ASP A 310 -20.61 -7.93 7.20
C ASP A 310 -19.28 -7.74 7.95
N ASP A 311 -18.76 -8.80 8.59
CA ASP A 311 -17.45 -8.83 9.27
C ASP A 311 -16.56 -9.90 8.64
N SER A 312 -15.28 -9.61 8.53
CA SER A 312 -14.29 -10.61 8.21
C SER A 312 -13.05 -10.46 9.08
N TYR A 313 -12.58 -11.58 9.62
CA TYR A 313 -11.47 -11.66 10.53
C TYR A 313 -10.43 -12.66 10.05
N PHE A 314 -9.24 -12.16 9.76
CA PHE A 314 -8.07 -12.93 9.37
C PHE A 314 -7.02 -12.88 10.48
N LYS A 315 -6.43 -14.03 10.80
CA LYS A 315 -5.29 -14.13 11.71
C LYS A 315 -4.30 -15.14 11.14
N GLN A 316 -3.02 -14.80 11.19
CA GLN A 316 -1.93 -15.65 10.75
C GLN A 316 -0.72 -15.51 11.67
N MET A 317 -0.04 -16.62 11.95
CA MET A 317 1.28 -16.68 12.56
C MET A 317 2.20 -17.47 11.64
N GLU A 318 3.35 -16.90 11.28
CA GLU A 318 4.38 -17.53 10.50
C GLU A 318 5.66 -17.63 11.32
N ASN A 319 6.26 -18.82 11.36
CA ASN A 319 7.56 -19.06 11.93
C ASN A 319 8.51 -19.50 10.81
N THR A 320 9.56 -18.72 10.58
CA THR A 320 10.63 -19.07 9.64
C THR A 320 11.88 -19.43 10.43
N PHE A 321 12.36 -20.66 10.30
CA PHE A 321 13.64 -21.09 10.84
C PHE A 321 14.62 -21.25 9.68
N GLY A 322 15.82 -20.68 9.80
CA GLY A 322 16.78 -20.80 8.72
C GLY A 322 18.23 -20.69 9.14
N VAL A 323 19.06 -21.04 8.17
CA VAL A 323 20.51 -20.89 8.21
C VAL A 323 20.90 -19.89 7.13
N MET A 324 21.91 -19.08 7.42
CA MET A 324 22.45 -18.16 6.45
C MET A 324 23.95 -18.01 6.62
N GLY A 325 24.61 -17.58 5.56
CA GLY A 325 26.04 -17.34 5.57
C GLY A 325 26.43 -16.32 4.53
N SER A 326 27.54 -15.64 4.80
CA SER A 326 28.09 -14.62 3.92
C SER A 326 29.61 -14.75 3.85
N SER A 327 30.11 -14.69 2.62
CA SER A 327 31.53 -14.62 2.30
C SER A 327 31.77 -13.47 1.31
N LYS A 328 33.03 -13.28 0.90
CA LYS A 328 33.36 -12.31 -0.16
C LYS A 328 32.71 -12.69 -1.49
N LEU A 329 32.60 -13.98 -1.79
CA LEU A 329 32.17 -14.50 -3.10
C LEU A 329 30.69 -14.87 -3.16
N PHE A 330 30.04 -15.18 -2.04
CA PHE A 330 28.64 -15.56 -2.04
C PHE A 330 27.94 -15.24 -0.72
N VAL A 331 26.63 -15.08 -0.81
CA VAL A 331 25.70 -15.03 0.32
C VAL A 331 24.65 -16.09 0.08
N TYR A 332 24.25 -16.81 1.12
CA TYR A 332 23.20 -17.82 1.01
C TYR A 332 22.29 -17.79 2.23
N ARG A 333 21.06 -18.22 2.02
CA ARG A 333 20.04 -18.44 3.03
C ARG A 333 19.22 -19.66 2.64
N ALA A 334 18.93 -20.52 3.60
CA ALA A 334 18.02 -21.64 3.44
C ALA A 334 17.11 -21.71 4.67
N TYR A 335 15.84 -22.00 4.47
CA TYR A 335 14.85 -21.94 5.54
C TYR A 335 13.69 -22.91 5.35
N ALA A 336 13.06 -23.22 6.47
CA ALA A 336 11.74 -23.84 6.54
C ALA A 336 10.77 -22.86 7.21
N LYS A 337 9.54 -22.80 6.71
CA LYS A 337 8.48 -21.94 7.23
C LYS A 337 7.27 -22.76 7.59
N ARG A 338 6.66 -22.45 8.73
CA ARG A 338 5.33 -22.93 9.12
C ARG A 338 4.41 -21.73 9.25
N ARG A 339 3.26 -21.76 8.57
CA ARG A 339 2.24 -20.72 8.63
C ARG A 339 0.93 -21.34 9.09
N ASP A 340 0.44 -20.89 10.22
CA ASP A 340 -0.83 -21.29 10.82
C ASP A 340 -1.77 -20.09 10.89
N GLY A 341 -3.06 -20.31 10.69
CA GLY A 341 -3.99 -19.19 10.74
C GLY A 341 -5.44 -19.58 10.55
N SER A 342 -6.29 -18.57 10.49
CA SER A 342 -7.70 -18.73 10.17
C SER A 342 -8.26 -17.50 9.50
N TYR A 343 -9.24 -17.72 8.63
CA TYR A 343 -10.09 -16.70 8.03
C TYR A 343 -11.54 -16.99 8.39
N ARG A 344 -12.23 -16.04 9.01
CA ARG A 344 -13.64 -16.10 9.33
C ARG A 344 -14.35 -14.97 8.61
N VAL A 345 -15.49 -15.25 8.02
CA VAL A 345 -16.41 -14.27 7.44
C VAL A 345 -17.78 -14.47 8.07
N THR A 346 -18.48 -13.38 8.34
CA THR A 346 -19.80 -13.39 8.94
C THR A 346 -20.70 -12.34 8.31
N ALA A 347 -21.98 -12.66 8.18
CA ALA A 347 -22.99 -11.75 7.68
C ALA A 347 -24.23 -11.82 8.59
N GLU A 348 -24.74 -10.67 9.00
CA GLU A 348 -25.97 -10.56 9.79
C GLU A 348 -27.20 -10.63 8.89
N GLY A 349 -28.25 -11.28 9.39
CA GLY A 349 -29.53 -11.41 8.70
C GLY A 349 -30.73 -11.31 9.62
N VAL A 350 -31.90 -11.11 9.00
CA VAL A 350 -33.19 -11.03 9.68
C VAL A 350 -34.18 -11.97 9.01
N ARG A 351 -34.94 -12.72 9.81
CA ARG A 351 -36.04 -13.55 9.31
C ARG A 351 -37.29 -13.35 10.13
N ASN A 352 -38.45 -13.45 9.48
CA ASN A 352 -39.74 -13.47 10.16
C ASN A 352 -39.98 -14.85 10.74
N VAL A 353 -40.26 -14.92 12.05
CA VAL A 353 -40.62 -16.16 12.72
C VAL A 353 -42.02 -16.02 13.28
N VAL A 354 -42.92 -16.86 12.77
CA VAL A 354 -44.29 -16.99 13.29
C VAL A 354 -44.26 -17.93 14.50
N ARG A 355 -44.48 -17.39 15.70
CA ARG A 355 -44.66 -18.20 16.92
C ARG A 355 -46.15 -18.21 17.33
N PRO A 356 -46.82 -19.37 17.36
CA PRO A 356 -48.17 -19.47 17.93
C PRO A 356 -48.14 -19.04 19.42
N PRO A 357 -49.14 -18.27 19.93
CA PRO A 357 -50.46 -18.03 19.37
C PRO A 357 -50.65 -16.63 18.74
N GLN A 358 -49.67 -16.11 17.98
CA GLN A 358 -49.71 -14.92 17.09
C GLN A 358 -48.93 -13.70 17.61
N GLU A 359 -47.65 -13.63 17.25
CA GLU A 359 -46.99 -12.38 16.82
C GLU A 359 -45.92 -12.72 15.76
N ASP A 360 -45.85 -11.94 14.68
CA ASP A 360 -44.70 -11.95 13.77
C ASP A 360 -43.53 -11.31 14.51
N THR A 361 -42.54 -12.12 14.85
CA THR A 361 -41.32 -11.64 15.52
C THR A 361 -40.15 -11.65 14.56
N LEU A 362 -39.38 -10.56 14.54
CA LEU A 362 -38.13 -10.47 13.80
C LEU A 362 -37.03 -11.19 14.59
N GLU A 363 -36.44 -12.23 14.00
CA GLU A 363 -35.29 -12.94 14.57
C GLU A 363 -34.02 -12.57 13.81
N TYR A 364 -33.01 -12.10 14.54
CA TYR A 364 -31.68 -11.79 14.02
C TYR A 364 -30.79 -13.02 14.10
N TYR A 365 -30.05 -13.31 13.03
CA TYR A 365 -29.10 -14.42 12.97
C TYR A 365 -27.77 -13.97 12.35
N VAL A 366 -26.73 -14.80 12.53
CA VAL A 366 -25.39 -14.58 11.97
C VAL A 366 -24.99 -15.83 11.19
N ASP A 367 -24.83 -15.69 9.88
CA ASP A 367 -24.18 -16.71 9.07
C ASP A 367 -22.68 -16.58 9.21
N GLN A 368 -21.97 -17.71 9.22
CA GLN A 368 -20.51 -17.72 9.37
C GLN A 368 -19.86 -18.79 8.51
N GLU A 369 -18.72 -18.45 7.94
CA GLU A 369 -17.83 -19.40 7.28
C GLU A 369 -16.40 -19.25 7.83
N LYS A 370 -15.71 -20.37 8.01
CA LYS A 370 -14.36 -20.39 8.58
C LYS A 370 -13.44 -21.32 7.82
N ARG A 371 -12.26 -20.81 7.46
CA ARG A 371 -11.16 -21.58 6.87
C ARG A 371 -9.96 -21.56 7.81
N THR A 372 -9.34 -22.71 8.00
CA THR A 372 -8.09 -22.86 8.75
C THR A 372 -6.92 -22.95 7.77
N ILE A 373 -5.79 -22.37 8.14
CA ILE A 373 -4.58 -22.30 7.33
C ILE A 373 -3.49 -23.09 8.04
N ALA A 374 -2.76 -23.89 7.27
CA ALA A 374 -1.76 -24.82 7.78
C ALA A 374 -0.70 -25.08 6.70
N ASP A 375 0.03 -24.05 6.29
CA ASP A 375 1.01 -24.15 5.21
C ASP A 375 2.42 -24.46 5.74
N ASN A 376 3.17 -25.28 5.00
CA ASN A 376 4.59 -25.52 5.23
C ASN A 376 5.36 -25.13 3.97
N PHE A 377 6.48 -24.45 4.13
CA PHE A 377 7.34 -24.09 3.01
C PHE A 377 8.79 -24.46 3.29
N ILE A 378 9.52 -24.75 2.22
CA ILE A 378 10.98 -24.74 2.21
C ILE A 378 11.44 -23.77 1.14
N GLY A 379 12.52 -23.07 1.42
CA GLY A 379 13.06 -22.13 0.45
C GLY A 379 14.46 -21.69 0.78
N GLY A 380 14.99 -20.88 -0.10
CA GLY A 380 16.31 -20.31 0.04
C GLY A 380 16.63 -19.35 -1.07
N ASP A 381 17.64 -18.53 -0.80
CA ASP A 381 18.20 -17.61 -1.76
C ASP A 381 19.72 -17.66 -1.70
N ALA A 382 20.34 -17.38 -2.83
CA ALA A 382 21.78 -17.30 -2.95
C ALA A 382 22.14 -16.15 -3.88
N GLN A 383 23.18 -15.42 -3.50
CA GLN A 383 23.79 -14.39 -4.33
C GLN A 383 25.26 -14.73 -4.53
N PHE A 384 25.66 -14.99 -5.76
CA PHE A 384 27.04 -15.19 -6.18
C PHE A 384 27.62 -13.88 -6.73
N ARG A 385 28.78 -13.48 -6.21
CA ARG A 385 29.57 -12.33 -6.63
C ARG A 385 30.77 -12.85 -7.43
N LEU A 386 30.62 -12.91 -8.74
CA LEU A 386 31.63 -13.40 -9.66
C LEU A 386 32.62 -12.28 -10.05
N LYS A 387 33.73 -12.63 -10.70
CA LYS A 387 34.68 -11.63 -11.21
C LYS A 387 34.02 -10.75 -12.29
N ASN A 388 34.52 -9.52 -12.45
CA ASN A 388 34.08 -8.53 -13.46
C ASN A 388 32.65 -7.98 -13.26
N ASP A 389 32.26 -7.68 -12.01
CA ASP A 389 30.97 -7.08 -11.66
C ASP A 389 29.74 -7.88 -12.14
N ILE A 390 29.88 -9.20 -12.15
CA ILE A 390 28.78 -10.14 -12.41
C ILE A 390 28.18 -10.58 -11.09
N TYR A 391 26.88 -10.35 -10.92
CA TYR A 391 26.11 -10.81 -9.77
C TYR A 391 25.01 -11.76 -10.23
N VAL A 392 24.95 -12.95 -9.66
CA VAL A 392 23.87 -13.91 -9.92
C VAL A 392 23.10 -14.11 -8.63
N THR A 393 21.81 -13.79 -8.64
CA THR A 393 20.89 -14.00 -7.51
C THR A 393 19.85 -15.03 -7.88
N THR A 394 19.71 -16.06 -7.07
CA THR A 394 18.68 -17.10 -7.20
C THR A 394 17.84 -17.13 -5.95
N ASP A 395 16.55 -17.36 -6.10
CA ASP A 395 15.58 -17.50 -5.02
C ASP A 395 14.59 -18.59 -5.40
N ALA A 396 14.30 -19.49 -4.46
CA ALA A 396 13.35 -20.57 -4.65
C ALA A 396 12.56 -20.80 -3.36
N GLU A 397 11.25 -20.99 -3.47
CA GLU A 397 10.37 -21.34 -2.35
C GLU A 397 9.31 -22.31 -2.86
N PHE A 398 9.04 -23.37 -2.10
CA PHE A 398 8.08 -24.42 -2.42
C PHE A 398 7.20 -24.69 -1.21
N GLN A 399 5.90 -24.81 -1.45
CA GLN A 399 4.95 -25.29 -0.46
C GLN A 399 5.03 -26.83 -0.38
N ILE A 400 5.15 -27.37 0.83
CA ILE A 400 5.11 -28.81 1.07
C ILE A 400 3.65 -29.25 1.17
N GLY A 401 3.23 -30.19 0.33
CA GLY A 401 1.86 -30.71 0.31
C GLY A 401 0.86 -29.80 -0.39
N GLY A 402 1.32 -28.78 -1.11
CA GLY A 402 0.50 -27.88 -1.93
C GLY A 402 1.11 -27.62 -3.30
N GLY A 403 0.43 -26.80 -4.11
CA GLY A 403 0.82 -26.49 -5.50
C GLY A 403 1.64 -25.21 -5.67
N ASP A 404 1.90 -24.48 -4.58
CA ASP A 404 2.54 -23.17 -4.65
C ASP A 404 4.06 -23.26 -4.72
N TYR A 405 4.65 -22.53 -5.65
CA TYR A 405 6.10 -22.40 -5.76
C TYR A 405 6.50 -21.07 -6.38
N ARG A 406 7.71 -20.60 -6.07
CA ARG A 406 8.36 -19.47 -6.72
C ARG A 406 9.78 -19.87 -7.06
N LEU A 407 10.18 -19.62 -8.29
CA LEU A 407 11.54 -19.78 -8.79
C LEU A 407 11.95 -18.46 -9.42
N ASN A 408 13.06 -17.90 -8.99
CA ASN A 408 13.59 -16.65 -9.50
C ASN A 408 15.09 -16.78 -9.73
N ALA A 409 15.56 -16.39 -10.91
CA ALA A 409 16.96 -16.29 -11.25
C ALA A 409 17.21 -14.93 -11.90
N GLN A 410 18.24 -14.24 -11.44
CA GLN A 410 18.63 -12.94 -11.97
C GLN A 410 20.14 -12.88 -12.12
N ALA A 411 20.60 -12.39 -13.27
CA ALA A 411 21.99 -12.16 -13.59
C ALA A 411 22.19 -10.68 -13.93
N ARG A 412 23.07 -10.00 -13.21
CA ARG A 412 23.47 -8.62 -13.47
C ARG A 412 24.91 -8.60 -13.96
N TYR A 413 25.14 -7.95 -15.10
CA TYR A 413 26.46 -7.63 -15.63
C TYR A 413 26.55 -6.12 -15.86
N LYS A 414 27.32 -5.43 -15.02
CA LYS A 414 27.45 -3.96 -15.03
C LYS A 414 26.07 -3.27 -14.97
N PHE A 415 25.65 -2.68 -16.09
CA PHE A 415 24.40 -1.94 -16.27
C PHE A 415 23.23 -2.83 -16.72
N LEU A 416 23.48 -4.04 -17.22
CA LEU A 416 22.44 -4.94 -17.72
C LEU A 416 22.03 -5.94 -16.64
N THR A 417 20.73 -6.14 -16.46
CA THR A 417 20.15 -7.18 -15.61
C THR A 417 19.17 -8.01 -16.40
N LEU A 418 19.31 -9.33 -16.35
CA LEU A 418 18.36 -10.30 -16.89
C LEU A 418 17.71 -11.03 -15.71
N ARG A 419 16.40 -11.22 -15.75
CA ARG A 419 15.63 -11.91 -14.71
C ARG A 419 14.61 -12.86 -15.33
N GLN A 420 14.55 -14.06 -14.79
CA GLN A 420 13.53 -15.06 -15.08
C GLN A 420 12.83 -15.43 -13.78
N THR A 421 11.51 -15.31 -13.75
CA THR A 421 10.70 -15.70 -12.60
C THR A 421 9.59 -16.63 -13.06
N ARG A 422 9.38 -17.74 -12.37
CA ARG A 422 8.23 -18.63 -12.54
C ARG A 422 7.55 -18.84 -11.20
N THR A 423 6.24 -18.67 -11.15
CA THR A 423 5.47 -18.79 -9.92
C THR A 423 4.17 -19.53 -10.20
N SER A 424 3.82 -20.45 -9.31
CA SER A 424 2.48 -21.01 -9.16
C SER A 424 1.97 -20.54 -7.80
N TYR A 425 0.82 -19.89 -7.75
CA TYR A 425 0.27 -19.40 -6.51
C TYR A 425 -1.22 -19.69 -6.41
N SER A 426 -1.64 -20.05 -5.21
CA SER A 426 -3.03 -20.31 -4.89
C SER A 426 -3.88 -19.04 -4.92
N PRO A 427 -5.17 -19.15 -5.31
CA PRO A 427 -6.15 -18.08 -5.17
C PRO A 427 -6.24 -17.59 -3.73
N THR A 428 -6.57 -16.32 -3.56
CA THR A 428 -6.73 -15.74 -2.23
C THR A 428 -7.91 -16.39 -1.49
N LEU A 429 -7.95 -16.23 -0.17
CA LEU A 429 -9.03 -16.75 0.66
C LEU A 429 -10.36 -16.06 0.30
N LEU A 430 -10.34 -14.75 0.04
CA LEU A 430 -11.51 -14.03 -0.44
C LEU A 430 -12.00 -14.55 -1.80
N GLN A 431 -11.11 -14.90 -2.73
CA GLN A 431 -11.49 -15.48 -4.02
C GLN A 431 -12.11 -16.88 -3.89
N ARG A 432 -11.74 -17.64 -2.85
CA ARG A 432 -12.25 -19.00 -2.61
C ARG A 432 -13.54 -19.01 -1.79
N VAL A 433 -13.64 -18.20 -0.74
CA VAL A 433 -14.81 -18.19 0.13
C VAL A 433 -15.17 -16.78 0.55
N PHE A 434 -16.44 -16.44 0.44
CA PHE A 434 -16.98 -15.20 0.99
C PHE A 434 -18.48 -15.38 1.23
N ILE A 435 -18.96 -14.86 2.36
CA ILE A 435 -20.37 -14.72 2.67
C ILE A 435 -20.61 -13.29 3.16
N SER A 436 -21.73 -12.73 2.75
CA SER A 436 -22.09 -11.32 2.90
C SER A 436 -23.59 -11.16 2.67
N ASN A 437 -24.21 -10.07 3.11
CA ASN A 437 -25.60 -9.80 2.73
C ASN A 437 -25.80 -9.72 1.20
N HIS A 438 -24.77 -9.42 0.41
CA HIS A 438 -24.89 -9.22 -1.04
C HIS A 438 -24.23 -10.32 -1.88
N TYR A 439 -23.34 -11.09 -1.28
CA TYR A 439 -22.50 -12.06 -1.99
C TYR A 439 -22.34 -13.37 -1.24
N GLU A 440 -22.28 -14.46 -2.00
CA GLU A 440 -21.99 -15.79 -1.47
C GLU A 440 -21.29 -16.61 -2.55
N TRP A 441 -20.11 -17.15 -2.22
CA TRP A 441 -19.40 -18.07 -3.12
C TRP A 441 -18.46 -19.02 -2.38
N PHE A 442 -18.27 -20.17 -3.02
CA PHE A 442 -17.40 -21.26 -2.60
C PHE A 442 -16.71 -21.82 -3.85
N ASN A 443 -15.56 -21.25 -4.19
CA ASN A 443 -14.83 -21.58 -5.41
C ASN A 443 -13.67 -22.53 -5.13
N ASP A 444 -13.45 -23.44 -6.07
CA ASP A 444 -12.31 -24.36 -6.11
C ASP A 444 -11.47 -24.07 -7.36
N PHE A 445 -10.93 -22.84 -7.41
CA PHE A 445 -10.11 -22.39 -8.55
C PHE A 445 -8.72 -23.02 -8.51
N GLU A 446 -8.19 -23.30 -9.70
CA GLU A 446 -6.83 -23.79 -9.89
C GLU A 446 -5.79 -22.72 -9.55
N ASN A 447 -4.54 -23.13 -9.30
CA ASN A 447 -3.44 -22.21 -9.10
C ASN A 447 -3.18 -21.36 -10.35
N THR A 448 -2.98 -20.06 -10.15
CA THR A 448 -2.51 -19.17 -11.23
C THR A 448 -1.03 -19.42 -11.45
N GLN A 449 -0.65 -19.69 -12.70
CA GLN A 449 0.74 -19.83 -13.10
C GLN A 449 1.20 -18.57 -13.82
N ALA A 450 2.36 -18.04 -13.42
CA ALA A 450 2.95 -16.84 -14.01
C ALA A 450 4.41 -17.10 -14.37
N THR A 451 4.77 -16.92 -15.64
CA THR A 451 6.15 -16.98 -16.13
C THR A 451 6.55 -15.61 -16.66
N GLN A 452 7.53 -14.98 -16.02
CA GLN A 452 8.02 -13.65 -16.35
C GLN A 452 9.48 -13.67 -16.78
N THR A 453 9.76 -13.10 -17.94
CA THR A 453 11.11 -12.83 -18.45
C THR A 453 11.29 -11.32 -18.50
N ALA A 454 12.33 -10.80 -17.85
CA ALA A 454 12.59 -9.37 -17.79
C ALA A 454 14.05 -9.05 -18.09
N ALA A 455 14.27 -7.94 -18.78
CA ALA A 455 15.57 -7.32 -18.97
C ALA A 455 15.51 -5.86 -18.54
N SER A 456 16.53 -5.39 -17.82
CA SER A 456 16.69 -3.99 -17.49
C SER A 456 18.10 -3.49 -17.74
N LEU A 457 18.20 -2.23 -18.15
CA LEU A 457 19.43 -1.50 -18.36
C LEU A 457 19.41 -0.26 -17.48
N GLU A 458 20.43 -0.10 -16.64
CA GLU A 458 20.61 1.06 -15.77
C GLU A 458 22.00 1.66 -15.95
N ALA A 459 22.06 2.84 -16.55
CA ALA A 459 23.33 3.51 -16.86
C ALA A 459 23.27 5.00 -16.56
N GLY A 460 24.33 5.52 -15.95
CA GLY A 460 24.57 6.95 -15.75
C GLY A 460 25.85 7.38 -16.47
N TYR A 461 25.79 8.47 -17.22
CA TYR A 461 26.97 9.11 -17.81
C TYR A 461 26.84 10.63 -17.78
N LYS A 462 27.75 11.27 -17.02
CA LYS A 462 27.75 12.72 -16.79
C LYS A 462 26.37 13.20 -16.31
N SER A 463 25.72 14.04 -17.12
CA SER A 463 24.42 14.65 -16.87
C SER A 463 23.22 13.75 -17.18
N HIS A 464 23.45 12.56 -17.72
CA HIS A 464 22.41 11.65 -18.20
C HIS A 464 22.30 10.43 -17.29
N TYR A 465 21.06 10.03 -17.00
CA TYR A 465 20.72 8.78 -16.35
C TYR A 465 19.59 8.12 -17.14
N LEU A 466 19.75 6.84 -17.45
CA LEU A 466 18.79 6.03 -18.18
C LEU A 466 18.54 4.75 -17.38
N HIS A 467 17.26 4.49 -17.09
CA HIS A 467 16.79 3.20 -16.62
C HIS A 467 15.70 2.71 -17.57
N ALA A 468 15.98 1.66 -18.32
CA ALA A 468 15.04 1.03 -19.23
C ALA A 468 14.75 -0.40 -18.78
N GLN A 469 13.50 -0.83 -18.85
CA GLN A 469 13.08 -2.18 -18.49
C GLN A 469 12.04 -2.68 -19.49
N VAL A 470 12.14 -3.95 -19.85
CA VAL A 470 11.10 -4.68 -20.59
C VAL A 470 10.84 -5.99 -19.88
N GLN A 471 9.57 -6.36 -19.74
CA GLN A 471 9.15 -7.63 -19.19
C GLN A 471 8.01 -8.23 -19.99
N TYR A 472 8.13 -9.53 -20.25
CA TYR A 472 7.11 -10.37 -20.84
C TYR A 472 6.60 -11.33 -19.77
N THR A 473 5.29 -11.37 -19.56
CA THR A 473 4.65 -12.28 -18.60
C THR A 473 3.59 -13.10 -19.29
N ASN A 474 3.69 -14.43 -19.20
CA ASN A 474 2.62 -15.35 -19.55
C ASN A 474 1.89 -15.77 -18.27
N LEU A 475 0.56 -15.65 -18.27
CA LEU A 475 -0.33 -16.06 -17.20
C LEU A 475 -1.28 -17.16 -17.68
N GLN A 476 -1.58 -18.10 -16.79
CA GLN A 476 -2.62 -19.12 -16.98
C GLN A 476 -3.43 -19.25 -15.70
N ASN A 477 -4.71 -19.59 -15.82
CA ASN A 477 -5.63 -19.76 -14.68
C ASN A 477 -5.74 -18.48 -13.83
N TYR A 478 -5.81 -17.31 -14.47
CA TYR A 478 -5.84 -16.03 -13.78
C TYR A 478 -7.21 -15.79 -13.15
N VAL A 479 -7.23 -15.54 -11.83
CA VAL A 479 -8.47 -15.23 -11.10
C VAL A 479 -8.66 -13.71 -11.03
N TYR A 480 -9.82 -13.24 -11.48
CA TYR A 480 -10.21 -11.83 -11.56
C TYR A 480 -11.63 -11.63 -11.01
N TYR A 481 -12.08 -10.38 -10.84
CA TYR A 481 -13.46 -10.07 -10.49
C TYR A 481 -14.21 -9.57 -11.71
N GLN A 482 -15.29 -10.25 -12.08
CA GLN A 482 -15.96 -10.05 -13.36
C GLN A 482 -17.00 -8.91 -13.34
N ASP A 483 -17.32 -8.39 -14.53
CA ASP A 483 -18.53 -7.58 -14.74
C ASP A 483 -19.76 -8.51 -14.77
N SER A 484 -20.97 -7.94 -14.79
CA SER A 484 -22.19 -8.70 -15.05
C SER A 484 -22.10 -9.44 -16.40
N VAL A 485 -22.07 -10.77 -16.36
CA VAL A 485 -22.08 -11.64 -17.56
C VAL A 485 -23.52 -11.90 -17.98
N ASN A 486 -23.84 -11.75 -19.27
CA ASN A 486 -25.18 -12.02 -19.83
C ASN A 486 -26.33 -11.27 -19.15
N ASN A 487 -26.09 -10.03 -18.67
CA ASN A 487 -27.03 -9.25 -17.86
C ASN A 487 -27.44 -9.92 -16.54
N ASN A 488 -26.72 -10.95 -16.08
CA ASN A 488 -26.93 -11.50 -14.76
C ASN A 488 -26.24 -10.61 -13.73
N ARG A 489 -27.04 -9.78 -13.05
CA ARG A 489 -26.56 -8.85 -12.03
C ARG A 489 -25.94 -9.58 -10.83
N THR A 490 -26.32 -10.81 -10.53
CA THR A 490 -25.81 -11.55 -9.35
C THR A 490 -24.35 -11.97 -9.49
N LEU A 491 -23.80 -11.96 -10.71
CA LEU A 491 -22.39 -12.26 -11.00
C LEU A 491 -21.50 -11.00 -10.98
N TRP A 492 -22.10 -9.81 -10.85
CA TRP A 492 -21.36 -8.56 -10.83
C TRP A 492 -20.39 -8.52 -9.65
N ALA A 493 -19.11 -8.23 -9.92
CA ALA A 493 -18.03 -8.17 -8.93
C ALA A 493 -17.79 -9.48 -8.14
N THR A 494 -18.19 -10.64 -8.68
CA THR A 494 -17.82 -11.94 -8.12
C THR A 494 -16.51 -12.46 -8.74
N PRO A 495 -15.76 -13.33 -8.06
CA PRO A 495 -14.53 -13.87 -8.62
C PRO A 495 -14.84 -14.89 -9.74
N ALA A 496 -14.01 -14.88 -10.78
CA ALA A 496 -14.03 -15.81 -11.91
C ALA A 496 -12.59 -16.17 -12.32
N GLN A 497 -12.42 -17.27 -13.06
CA GLN A 497 -11.10 -17.75 -13.49
C GLN A 497 -11.02 -17.87 -15.02
N GLU A 498 -10.00 -17.23 -15.59
CA GLU A 498 -9.66 -17.34 -17.01
C GLU A 498 -8.68 -18.51 -17.22
N THR A 499 -9.09 -19.50 -18.01
CA THR A 499 -8.30 -20.71 -18.29
C THR A 499 -7.38 -20.54 -19.51
N GLY A 500 -7.69 -19.60 -20.40
CA GLY A 500 -6.85 -19.22 -21.53
C GLY A 500 -5.54 -18.56 -21.08
N GLY A 501 -4.52 -18.67 -21.93
CA GLY A 501 -3.24 -17.99 -21.71
C GLY A 501 -3.36 -16.48 -21.96
N ILE A 502 -2.92 -15.67 -20.99
CA ILE A 502 -2.83 -14.20 -21.12
C ILE A 502 -1.36 -13.82 -21.23
N ASN A 503 -0.99 -13.01 -22.22
CA ASN A 503 0.37 -12.51 -22.36
C ASN A 503 0.42 -11.00 -22.16
N LEU A 504 1.32 -10.56 -21.28
CA LEU A 504 1.53 -9.16 -20.92
C LEU A 504 2.93 -8.75 -21.37
N VAL A 505 3.02 -7.66 -22.11
CA VAL A 505 4.27 -6.94 -22.36
C VAL A 505 4.19 -5.64 -21.58
N GLN A 506 5.12 -5.41 -20.67
CA GLN A 506 5.24 -4.15 -19.93
C GLN A 506 6.66 -3.62 -20.13
N ALA A 507 6.80 -2.39 -20.57
CA ALA A 507 8.07 -1.72 -20.74
C ALA A 507 8.05 -0.37 -20.03
N SER A 508 9.19 0.04 -19.49
CA SER A 508 9.38 1.35 -18.91
C SER A 508 10.72 1.95 -19.32
N VAL A 509 10.74 3.25 -19.55
CA VAL A 509 11.97 4.01 -19.81
C VAL A 509 11.92 5.27 -18.96
N ARG A 510 12.82 5.36 -17.99
CA ARG A 510 13.11 6.58 -17.25
C ARG A 510 14.38 7.21 -17.79
N TYR A 511 14.28 8.45 -18.24
CA TYR A 511 15.41 9.25 -18.68
C TYR A 511 15.46 10.55 -17.90
N LYS A 512 16.57 10.74 -17.18
CA LYS A 512 16.86 11.95 -16.42
C LYS A 512 18.08 12.66 -17.01
N PHE A 513 17.90 13.94 -17.31
CA PHE A 513 18.91 14.82 -17.88
C PHE A 513 19.05 16.08 -17.02
N ASN A 514 20.28 16.47 -16.71
CA ASN A 514 20.58 17.64 -15.87
C ASN A 514 21.58 18.55 -16.56
N VAL A 515 21.20 19.79 -16.88
CA VAL A 515 22.09 20.82 -17.43
C VAL A 515 22.08 22.05 -16.53
N LYS A 516 23.19 22.28 -15.83
CA LYS A 516 23.29 23.32 -14.78
C LYS A 516 22.16 23.13 -13.75
N ALA A 517 21.32 24.15 -13.58
CA ALA A 517 20.17 24.11 -12.68
C ALA A 517 18.96 23.39 -13.28
N PHE A 518 18.88 23.24 -14.60
CA PHE A 518 17.71 22.65 -15.25
C PHE A 518 17.78 21.12 -15.22
N VAL A 519 16.66 20.49 -14.87
CA VAL A 519 16.50 19.05 -14.83
C VAL A 519 15.23 18.65 -15.56
N LEU A 520 15.37 17.63 -16.39
CA LEU A 520 14.30 16.93 -17.05
C LEU A 520 14.30 15.48 -16.56
N ASP A 521 13.21 15.02 -15.95
CA ASP A 521 13.06 13.64 -15.45
C ASP A 521 11.76 13.08 -16.00
N ASN A 522 11.87 12.17 -16.98
CA ASN A 522 10.70 11.60 -17.65
C ASN A 522 10.70 10.10 -17.48
N THR A 523 9.53 9.54 -17.18
CA THR A 523 9.28 8.11 -17.20
C THR A 523 8.10 7.82 -18.11
N VAL A 524 8.32 6.94 -19.08
CA VAL A 524 7.28 6.44 -20.00
C VAL A 524 7.09 4.96 -19.74
N TYR A 525 5.84 4.54 -19.64
CA TYR A 525 5.42 3.15 -19.56
C TYR A 525 4.61 2.77 -20.79
N TYR A 526 4.85 1.56 -21.27
CA TYR A 526 4.08 0.92 -22.33
C TYR A 526 3.57 -0.43 -21.83
N ASN A 527 2.29 -0.70 -21.99
CA ASN A 527 1.67 -1.95 -21.56
C ASN A 527 0.80 -2.52 -22.68
N LYS A 528 0.91 -3.81 -22.94
CA LYS A 528 0.03 -4.51 -23.89
C LYS A 528 -0.38 -5.86 -23.32
N VAL A 529 -1.67 -6.13 -23.38
CA VAL A 529 -2.27 -7.41 -23.01
C VAL A 529 -2.79 -8.09 -24.27
N THR A 530 -2.58 -9.40 -24.38
CA THR A 530 -3.14 -10.24 -25.44
C THR A 530 -3.73 -11.51 -24.82
N GLY A 531 -4.83 -12.02 -25.40
CA GLY A 531 -5.69 -13.01 -24.78
C GLY A 531 -7.06 -12.40 -24.44
N ASN A 532 -7.78 -13.01 -23.51
CA ASN A 532 -9.06 -12.47 -23.05
C ASN A 532 -8.86 -11.18 -22.23
N ASP A 533 -9.78 -10.23 -22.38
CA ASP A 533 -9.69 -8.88 -21.80
C ASP A 533 -10.10 -8.87 -20.31
N VAL A 534 -9.27 -9.50 -19.47
CA VAL A 534 -9.49 -9.66 -18.02
C VAL A 534 -8.44 -8.97 -17.15
N ILE A 535 -7.47 -8.29 -17.75
CA ILE A 535 -6.47 -7.44 -17.08
C ILE A 535 -6.44 -6.11 -17.79
N ARG A 536 -6.71 -5.04 -17.05
CA ARG A 536 -6.90 -3.72 -17.63
C ARG A 536 -5.91 -2.72 -17.08
N MET A 537 -5.20 -2.09 -18.00
CA MET A 537 -4.23 -1.04 -17.70
C MET A 537 -4.11 -0.13 -18.92
N PRO A 538 -3.76 1.15 -18.73
CA PRO A 538 -3.53 2.03 -19.85
C PRO A 538 -2.33 1.54 -20.67
N GLU A 539 -2.49 1.56 -22.00
CA GLU A 539 -1.42 1.18 -22.93
C GLU A 539 -0.21 2.09 -22.79
N TRP A 540 -0.43 3.39 -22.60
CA TRP A 540 0.63 4.36 -22.34
C TRP A 540 0.40 5.08 -21.03
N TYR A 541 1.47 5.28 -20.26
CA TYR A 541 1.49 6.17 -19.11
C TYR A 541 2.78 6.99 -19.15
N VAL A 542 2.69 8.29 -18.89
CA VAL A 542 3.81 9.22 -18.94
C VAL A 542 3.80 10.06 -17.66
N ASN A 543 4.91 10.02 -16.92
CA ASN A 543 5.25 10.99 -15.89
C ASN A 543 6.41 11.85 -16.42
N SER A 544 6.23 13.16 -16.51
CA SER A 544 7.26 14.08 -17.01
C SER A 544 7.45 15.21 -16.03
N LYS A 545 8.70 15.47 -15.63
CA LYS A 545 9.06 16.57 -14.75
C LYS A 545 10.09 17.46 -15.43
N ALA A 546 9.81 18.75 -15.46
CA ALA A 546 10.75 19.77 -15.90
C ALA A 546 10.89 20.80 -14.77
N TYR A 547 12.09 20.91 -14.20
CA TYR A 547 12.29 21.72 -13.01
C TYR A 547 13.68 22.35 -12.94
N LEU A 548 13.77 23.46 -12.23
CA LEU A 548 15.02 24.08 -11.84
C LEU A 548 15.38 23.63 -10.43
N GLN A 549 16.63 23.25 -10.22
CA GLN A 549 17.18 22.94 -8.90
C GLN A 549 18.50 23.67 -8.68
N GLY A 550 18.73 24.15 -7.46
CA GLY A 550 20.02 24.72 -7.10
C GLY A 550 20.02 25.44 -5.75
N PRO A 551 21.21 25.87 -5.30
CA PRO A 551 21.36 26.66 -4.11
C PRO A 551 20.91 28.12 -4.33
N LEU A 552 20.19 28.67 -3.36
CA LEU A 552 19.91 30.09 -3.22
C LEU A 552 20.60 30.65 -1.97
N PHE A 553 20.71 31.98 -1.86
CA PHE A 553 21.28 32.67 -0.69
C PHE A 553 22.68 32.17 -0.28
N LYS A 554 23.61 32.09 -1.25
CA LYS A 554 24.98 31.57 -1.04
C LYS A 554 25.03 30.13 -0.49
N GLY A 555 24.03 29.30 -0.82
CA GLY A 555 23.96 27.90 -0.40
C GLY A 555 23.26 27.66 0.94
N ALA A 556 22.60 28.68 1.50
CA ALA A 556 21.83 28.52 2.73
C ALA A 556 20.52 27.74 2.52
N ILE A 557 19.99 27.72 1.29
CA ILE A 557 18.73 27.07 0.94
C ILE A 557 18.91 26.33 -0.39
N ASN A 558 18.50 25.06 -0.46
CA ASN A 558 18.38 24.34 -1.73
C ASN A 558 16.93 24.38 -2.19
N VAL A 559 16.69 24.83 -3.41
CA VAL A 559 15.35 24.95 -3.99
C VAL A 559 15.21 24.04 -5.20
N GLN A 560 14.05 23.41 -5.33
CA GLN A 560 13.59 22.70 -6.52
C GLN A 560 12.21 23.23 -6.90
N THR A 561 12.02 23.77 -8.10
CA THR A 561 10.71 24.23 -8.56
C THR A 561 10.49 23.92 -10.02
N GLY A 562 9.27 23.51 -10.37
CA GLY A 562 8.96 23.15 -11.74
C GLY A 562 7.56 22.59 -11.91
N VAL A 563 7.36 21.98 -13.07
CA VAL A 563 6.08 21.39 -13.48
C VAL A 563 6.24 19.88 -13.56
N GLU A 564 5.25 19.16 -13.04
CA GLU A 564 5.09 17.71 -13.17
C GLU A 564 3.81 17.43 -13.96
N MET A 565 3.91 16.60 -14.98
CA MET A 565 2.79 16.13 -15.79
C MET A 565 2.61 14.63 -15.58
N ASN A 566 1.38 14.20 -15.33
CA ASN A 566 0.98 12.80 -15.50
C ASN A 566 -0.02 12.71 -16.64
N TRP A 567 0.10 11.67 -17.46
CA TRP A 567 -0.84 11.41 -18.54
C TRP A 567 -0.92 9.91 -18.78
N HIS A 568 -2.11 9.42 -19.13
CA HIS A 568 -2.27 8.04 -19.58
C HIS A 568 -3.27 7.97 -20.74
N SER A 569 -3.14 6.91 -21.55
CA SER A 569 -4.10 6.60 -22.60
C SER A 569 -5.46 6.23 -21.99
N SER A 570 -6.54 6.44 -22.74
CA SER A 570 -7.88 6.03 -22.31
C SER A 570 -7.99 4.51 -22.22
N TYR A 571 -8.73 4.02 -21.22
CA TYR A 571 -8.96 2.58 -21.02
C TYR A 571 -10.19 2.35 -20.14
N TYR A 572 -10.75 1.14 -20.17
CA TYR A 572 -11.87 0.74 -19.31
C TYR A 572 -11.35 0.35 -17.92
N ALA A 573 -10.98 1.33 -17.09
CA ALA A 573 -10.52 1.07 -15.72
C ALA A 573 -11.52 0.21 -14.92
N ASP A 574 -11.01 -0.57 -13.99
CA ASP A 574 -11.86 -1.43 -13.16
C ASP A 574 -12.78 -0.57 -12.26
N GLY A 575 -14.02 -0.99 -12.07
CA GLY A 575 -14.92 -0.43 -11.05
C GLY A 575 -14.51 -0.88 -9.65
N TYR A 576 -15.05 -0.25 -8.61
CA TYR A 576 -14.78 -0.60 -7.22
C TYR A 576 -16.04 -1.14 -6.51
N MET A 577 -15.92 -2.27 -5.83
CA MET A 577 -16.98 -2.89 -5.03
C MET A 577 -16.69 -2.74 -3.53
N PRO A 578 -17.39 -1.84 -2.81
CA PRO A 578 -17.14 -1.57 -1.38
C PRO A 578 -17.27 -2.79 -0.46
N VAL A 579 -18.25 -3.67 -0.72
CA VAL A 579 -18.55 -4.85 0.12
C VAL A 579 -17.34 -5.79 0.24
N THR A 580 -16.67 -6.04 -0.89
CA THR A 580 -15.53 -6.96 -1.00
C THR A 580 -14.19 -6.23 -0.91
N GLN A 581 -14.21 -4.89 -1.07
CA GLN A 581 -13.04 -4.03 -1.24
C GLN A 581 -12.19 -4.46 -2.43
N GLN A 582 -12.82 -4.88 -3.52
CA GLN A 582 -12.16 -5.36 -4.73
C GLN A 582 -12.48 -4.47 -5.91
N PHE A 583 -11.51 -4.35 -6.81
CA PHE A 583 -11.73 -3.77 -8.11
C PHE A 583 -12.17 -4.87 -9.08
N HIS A 584 -13.15 -4.56 -9.94
CA HIS A 584 -13.78 -5.51 -10.84
C HIS A 584 -13.90 -4.96 -12.26
N LEU A 585 -13.94 -5.85 -13.24
CA LEU A 585 -14.11 -5.47 -14.64
C LEU A 585 -15.45 -4.75 -14.85
N GLN A 586 -15.48 -3.80 -15.79
CA GLN A 586 -16.69 -3.10 -16.25
C GLN A 586 -16.54 -2.57 -17.70
N ASN A 587 -17.53 -2.73 -18.58
CA ASN A 587 -17.37 -2.29 -20.00
C ASN A 587 -18.14 -1.00 -20.37
N ARG A 588 -18.61 -0.24 -19.37
CA ARG A 588 -19.59 0.84 -19.57
C ARG A 588 -18.98 2.24 -19.46
N PHE A 589 -17.92 2.39 -18.68
CA PHE A 589 -17.30 3.67 -18.38
C PHE A 589 -15.86 3.69 -18.92
N LEU A 590 -15.61 4.50 -19.94
CA LEU A 590 -14.26 4.72 -20.46
C LEU A 590 -13.59 5.85 -19.67
N VAL A 591 -12.52 5.53 -18.93
CA VAL A 591 -11.69 6.57 -18.32
C VAL A 591 -10.90 7.25 -19.43
N ARG A 592 -11.19 8.54 -19.65
CA ARG A 592 -10.61 9.34 -20.73
C ARG A 592 -9.17 9.72 -20.44
N ARG A 593 -8.45 10.09 -21.50
CA ARG A 593 -7.08 10.62 -21.41
C ARG A 593 -7.16 12.04 -20.85
N TYR A 594 -6.48 12.30 -19.74
CA TYR A 594 -6.44 13.63 -19.15
C TYR A 594 -5.02 13.88 -18.61
N PRO A 595 -4.28 14.86 -19.15
CA PRO A 595 -3.00 15.23 -18.57
C PRO A 595 -3.24 16.06 -17.29
N THR A 596 -2.65 15.66 -16.18
CA THR A 596 -2.66 16.46 -14.95
C THR A 596 -1.38 17.29 -14.89
N LEU A 597 -1.48 18.61 -14.80
CA LEU A 597 -0.34 19.51 -14.64
C LEU A 597 -0.24 20.00 -13.20
N ASP A 598 0.87 19.74 -12.55
CA ASP A 598 1.14 20.16 -11.18
C ASP A 598 2.35 21.10 -11.13
N LEU A 599 2.20 22.28 -10.53
CA LEU A 599 3.32 23.17 -10.21
C LEU A 599 3.81 22.86 -8.80
N PHE A 600 5.12 22.75 -8.59
CA PHE A 600 5.67 22.46 -7.27
C PHE A 600 6.88 23.33 -6.91
N LEU A 601 7.11 23.45 -5.60
CA LEU A 601 8.28 24.07 -4.98
C LEU A 601 8.68 23.21 -3.78
N ASN A 602 9.86 22.63 -3.79
CA ASN A 602 10.49 21.98 -2.64
C ASN A 602 11.67 22.83 -2.20
N THR A 603 11.85 22.98 -0.89
CA THR A 603 13.00 23.69 -0.33
C THR A 603 13.52 23.02 0.92
N ASP A 604 14.84 22.98 1.06
CA ASP A 604 15.57 22.55 2.25
C ASP A 604 16.14 23.78 2.96
N ILE A 605 15.80 23.91 4.24
CA ILE A 605 16.36 24.88 5.17
C ILE A 605 16.92 24.10 6.38
N LYS A 606 18.17 23.67 6.29
CA LYS A 606 18.91 22.90 7.31
C LYS A 606 18.24 21.55 7.61
N THR A 607 17.37 21.50 8.61
CA THR A 607 16.68 20.27 9.04
C THR A 607 15.19 20.30 8.73
N VAL A 608 14.72 21.42 8.15
CA VAL A 608 13.34 21.64 7.74
C VAL A 608 13.25 21.56 6.23
N ASN A 609 12.43 20.65 5.72
CA ASN A 609 12.05 20.61 4.31
C ASN A 609 10.61 21.12 4.18
N LEU A 610 10.39 22.10 3.30
CA LEU A 610 9.05 22.60 2.96
C LEU A 610 8.72 22.19 1.53
N PHE A 611 7.46 21.86 1.28
CA PHE A 611 6.96 21.71 -0.08
C PHE A 611 5.62 22.43 -0.27
N LEU A 612 5.47 23.02 -1.45
CA LEU A 612 4.23 23.59 -1.96
C LEU A 612 3.90 22.92 -3.29
N LYS A 613 2.62 22.62 -3.51
CA LYS A 613 2.13 22.06 -4.77
C LYS A 613 0.78 22.66 -5.13
N LEU A 614 0.67 23.20 -6.34
CA LEU A 614 -0.60 23.50 -7.01
C LEU A 614 -0.91 22.31 -7.90
N SER A 615 -1.87 21.48 -7.49
CA SER A 615 -2.23 20.27 -8.22
C SER A 615 -3.37 20.53 -9.20
N ASN A 616 -3.34 19.84 -10.34
CA ASN A 616 -4.37 19.91 -11.38
C ASN A 616 -4.61 21.34 -11.92
N LEU A 617 -3.53 22.05 -12.25
CA LEU A 617 -3.55 23.44 -12.71
C LEU A 617 -4.35 23.64 -14.01
N ASN A 618 -4.38 22.64 -14.90
CA ASN A 618 -5.11 22.77 -16.15
C ASN A 618 -6.64 22.78 -15.96
N ALA A 619 -7.17 22.23 -14.85
CA ALA A 619 -8.60 22.26 -14.54
C ALA A 619 -9.17 23.68 -14.32
N VAL A 620 -8.33 24.68 -14.00
CA VAL A 620 -8.79 26.07 -13.80
C VAL A 620 -8.87 26.90 -15.08
N THR A 621 -8.56 26.31 -16.23
CA THR A 621 -8.54 27.01 -17.52
C THR A 621 -9.67 26.51 -18.41
N SER A 622 -10.41 27.43 -19.02
CA SER A 622 -11.56 27.11 -19.88
C SER A 622 -11.21 26.35 -21.18
N ALA A 623 -9.91 26.20 -21.48
CA ALA A 623 -9.42 25.45 -22.62
C ALA A 623 -9.33 23.93 -22.38
N TRP A 624 -9.62 23.45 -21.16
CA TRP A 624 -9.49 22.05 -20.75
C TRP A 624 -10.78 21.56 -20.07
N GLU A 625 -10.97 20.24 -20.01
CA GLU A 625 -12.04 19.61 -19.23
C GLU A 625 -11.90 20.00 -17.74
N PRO A 626 -13.02 20.20 -17.00
CA PRO A 626 -12.99 20.68 -15.62
C PRO A 626 -12.44 19.65 -14.60
N GLY A 627 -12.30 18.40 -15.01
CA GLY A 627 -11.75 17.33 -14.20
C GLY A 627 -11.57 16.04 -14.98
N TYR A 628 -11.26 14.96 -14.26
CA TYR A 628 -11.11 13.62 -14.81
C TYR A 628 -11.55 12.57 -13.79
N PHE A 629 -11.66 11.31 -14.21
CA PHE A 629 -11.98 10.19 -13.32
C PHE A 629 -10.74 9.32 -13.10
N THR A 630 -10.47 8.91 -11.86
CA THR A 630 -9.42 7.91 -11.57
C THR A 630 -9.96 6.49 -11.64
N THR A 631 -11.19 6.31 -11.15
CA THR A 631 -11.94 5.06 -11.16
C THR A 631 -13.34 5.38 -11.73
N PRO A 632 -14.03 4.46 -12.42
CA PRO A 632 -15.37 4.68 -12.93
C PRO A 632 -16.28 5.30 -11.86
N TYR A 633 -16.90 6.44 -12.19
CA TYR A 633 -17.78 7.23 -11.31
C TYR A 633 -17.11 7.89 -10.07
N TYR A 634 -15.79 7.82 -9.92
CA TYR A 634 -15.05 8.50 -8.86
C TYR A 634 -14.15 9.59 -9.45
N PRO A 635 -14.52 10.88 -9.29
CA PRO A 635 -13.77 11.97 -9.91
C PRO A 635 -12.46 12.26 -9.16
N ALA A 636 -11.45 12.65 -9.94
CA ALA A 636 -10.24 13.38 -9.58
C ALA A 636 -10.44 14.42 -8.49
N ASN A 637 -9.55 14.57 -7.51
CA ASN A 637 -9.49 15.83 -6.76
C ASN A 637 -9.43 17.03 -7.74
N PRO A 638 -10.20 18.11 -7.48
CA PRO A 638 -10.12 19.33 -8.26
C PRO A 638 -8.76 20.02 -8.07
N PHE A 639 -8.61 21.18 -8.73
CA PHE A 639 -7.50 22.08 -8.44
C PHE A 639 -7.30 22.26 -6.93
N SER A 640 -6.10 21.98 -6.46
CA SER A 640 -5.82 21.91 -5.02
C SER A 640 -4.49 22.58 -4.69
N PHE A 641 -4.50 23.44 -3.66
CA PHE A 641 -3.27 23.90 -3.02
C PHE A 641 -2.88 22.91 -1.92
N ILE A 642 -1.62 22.47 -1.94
CA ILE A 642 -1.06 21.52 -0.99
C ILE A 642 0.20 22.12 -0.39
N PHE A 643 0.24 22.17 0.93
CA PHE A 643 1.39 22.55 1.72
C PHE A 643 1.89 21.35 2.50
N GLY A 644 3.20 21.21 2.64
CA GLY A 644 3.72 20.35 3.69
C GLY A 644 5.10 20.71 4.19
N LEU A 645 5.41 20.12 5.33
CA LEU A 645 6.52 20.40 6.20
C LEU A 645 7.05 19.07 6.72
N GLN A 646 8.33 18.81 6.49
CA GLN A 646 9.09 17.75 7.13
C GLN A 646 10.18 18.39 8.00
N TRP A 647 10.29 17.95 9.25
CA TRP A 647 11.27 18.48 10.19
C TRP A 647 11.98 17.36 10.93
N ASN A 648 13.30 17.34 10.79
CA ASN A 648 14.21 16.46 11.51
C ASN A 648 14.83 17.20 12.71
N PHE A 649 14.72 16.61 13.90
CA PHE A 649 15.41 17.04 15.12
C PHE A 649 16.48 16.02 15.49
N TYR A 650 17.65 16.51 15.89
CA TYR A 650 18.83 15.68 16.18
C TYR A 650 19.38 15.94 17.60
N ASP A 651 18.51 16.33 18.54
CA ASP A 651 18.89 16.86 19.86
C ASP A 651 18.87 15.80 20.98
#